data_AF-A0A2M8Q4R3-F1
#
_entry.id   AF-A0A2M8Q4R3-F1
#
_cell.length_a   1.000
_cell.length_b   1.000
_cell.length_c   1.000
_cell.angle_alpha   90.00
_cell.angle_beta   90.00
_cell.angle_gamma   90.00
#
_symmetry.space_group_name_H-M   'P 1'
#
loop_
_entity.id
_entity.type
_entity.pdbx_description
1 polymer ?
#
loop_
_entity_poly.entity_id
_entity_poly.type
_entity_poly.pdbx_seq_one_letter_code
_entity_poly.pdbx_strand_id
1 'polypeptide(L)'
;MRKYIYLLLTTLLLSFGITIQHVYAQDPYSTDTDGDGVVDAFDACPTEAGPEYNYGCPEGVTPPDADGDTFPDVTDSCPNLVGLPEYNGCPDTDGDGLDDSYDNCPEVRGVFQNYGCPLDTPRDGDRDGILDIEDRCPFSPGVVERNGCPIDYVEDIDQDGVPDYQDSCVYTDNPIGTVENSGCPEGVTPDLDYDGVADAVDACPAEYGDGPDGCLLDDDRDYIPNSNDACPDQPGDANNFGCPEGTNPADSDGDGVYDIYDRCDNEAGTNGFDCPDNDGDTIPDIDDLCPTENGDPTLGGCLAKLEASLDPNRVTINTTNATGLTELDRLVRPAYDFEVGNNNLLVVQSWNQPLTTYDLNQATIAPLGVLETRNGEIQLSADGSVLVEITYSDVGVPEITIWDPITALAAFNEIENFISVTAVAVRDDGEVIAVGTGNEPFGVTVDNPTVRLFARDGSPIGEFANLPVQPQQLALAPDGSWIAVGGPEGTFILSLPDGNTLATLPVSPFFFGSDGIDISPDGTLIALTQNDSSNIVVYETATFSERFQVETLGYTAWDAAQTVRFSPDGTLITTTGGAFVDGPPIEGSQNAFTLIDVNTGTIVYQQTSTYFPTLAVFTSDMRTLVVGTYNLIMFYGVR
;
A
#
# COMPACT_ATOMS: atom_id res chain seq x y z
N MET A 1 -31.69 -15.96 -14.51
CA MET A 1 -32.49 -17.22 -14.52
C MET A 1 -32.75 -17.84 -13.13
N ARG A 2 -31.99 -17.50 -12.06
CA ARG A 2 -32.20 -18.03 -10.69
C ARG A 2 -33.49 -17.59 -9.97
N LYS A 3 -34.01 -16.37 -10.20
CA LYS A 3 -35.26 -15.89 -9.56
C LYS A 3 -36.54 -16.61 -10.04
N TYR A 4 -36.55 -17.17 -11.25
CA TYR A 4 -37.71 -17.89 -11.79
C TYR A 4 -37.75 -19.37 -11.38
N ILE A 5 -36.61 -19.94 -10.97
CA ILE A 5 -36.52 -21.34 -10.48
C ILE A 5 -37.05 -21.42 -9.04
N TYR A 6 -36.75 -20.44 -8.19
CA TYR A 6 -37.26 -20.38 -6.81
C TYR A 6 -38.79 -20.25 -6.75
N LEU A 7 -39.39 -19.41 -7.62
CA LEU A 7 -40.84 -19.23 -7.65
C LEU A 7 -41.59 -20.49 -8.12
N LEU A 8 -40.98 -21.27 -9.03
CA LEU A 8 -41.52 -22.54 -9.51
C LEU A 8 -41.40 -23.65 -8.45
N LEU A 9 -40.29 -23.72 -7.71
CA LEU A 9 -40.11 -24.69 -6.62
C LEU A 9 -41.05 -24.44 -5.43
N THR A 10 -41.29 -23.17 -5.05
CA THR A 10 -42.20 -22.83 -3.94
C THR A 10 -43.66 -23.18 -4.27
N THR A 11 -44.06 -23.06 -5.53
CA THR A 11 -45.42 -23.47 -5.96
C THR A 11 -45.60 -24.99 -6.04
N LEU A 12 -44.52 -25.75 -6.26
CA LEU A 12 -44.55 -27.21 -6.34
C LEU A 12 -44.58 -27.87 -4.94
N LEU A 13 -43.95 -27.25 -3.94
CA LEU A 13 -43.87 -27.79 -2.58
C LEU A 13 -45.13 -27.54 -1.73
N LEU A 14 -45.88 -26.46 -2.00
CA LEU A 14 -47.18 -26.20 -1.36
C LEU A 14 -48.28 -27.19 -1.78
N SER A 15 -48.13 -27.90 -2.90
CA SER A 15 -49.06 -28.96 -3.35
C SER A 15 -48.86 -30.32 -2.66
N PHE A 16 -47.76 -30.53 -1.93
CA PHE A 16 -47.44 -31.82 -1.28
C PHE A 16 -47.45 -31.79 0.26
N GLY A 17 -47.78 -30.66 0.90
CA GLY A 17 -48.03 -30.60 2.34
C GLY A 17 -46.82 -30.92 3.22
N ILE A 18 -45.60 -30.79 2.72
CA ILE A 18 -44.37 -31.00 3.50
C ILE A 18 -44.05 -29.70 4.23
N THR A 19 -44.16 -29.71 5.56
CA THR A 19 -43.62 -28.66 6.43
C THR A 19 -42.16 -28.99 6.72
N ILE A 20 -41.25 -28.11 6.29
CA ILE A 20 -39.83 -28.21 6.67
C ILE A 20 -39.72 -27.59 8.07
N GLN A 21 -39.65 -28.44 9.09
CA GLN A 21 -39.15 -28.04 10.41
C GLN A 21 -37.65 -27.76 10.24
N HIS A 22 -37.26 -26.48 10.18
CA HIS A 22 -35.88 -26.09 10.35
C HIS A 22 -35.50 -26.35 11.81
N VAL A 23 -34.57 -27.28 12.02
CA VAL A 23 -33.86 -27.43 13.29
C VAL A 23 -32.71 -26.42 13.23
N TYR A 24 -32.89 -25.27 13.85
CA TYR A 24 -31.78 -24.38 14.20
C TYR A 24 -31.06 -25.00 15.41
N ALA A 25 -29.77 -25.28 15.28
CA ALA A 25 -28.91 -25.36 16.46
C ALA A 25 -28.86 -23.93 17.06
N GLN A 26 -29.24 -23.80 18.33
CA GLN A 26 -29.23 -22.53 19.05
C GLN A 26 -27.78 -22.15 19.36
N ASP A 27 -27.42 -20.91 19.04
CA ASP A 27 -26.18 -20.26 19.41
C ASP A 27 -26.15 -20.10 20.95
N PRO A 28 -25.11 -20.55 21.67
CA PRO A 28 -25.02 -20.45 23.12
C PRO A 28 -24.98 -19.02 23.69
N TYR A 29 -24.85 -17.98 22.86
CA TYR A 29 -24.87 -16.56 23.28
C TYR A 29 -26.26 -15.90 23.31
N SER A 30 -27.33 -16.69 23.17
CA SER A 30 -28.71 -16.17 23.00
C SER A 30 -29.60 -16.34 24.23
N THR A 31 -29.06 -16.71 25.39
CA THR A 31 -29.87 -16.92 26.60
C THR A 31 -30.18 -15.59 27.27
N ASP A 32 -31.47 -15.35 27.45
CA ASP A 32 -32.06 -14.27 28.25
C ASP A 32 -32.95 -14.97 29.28
N THR A 33 -32.41 -15.14 30.49
CA THR A 33 -32.95 -16.02 31.52
C THR A 33 -34.19 -15.45 32.19
N ASP A 34 -34.34 -14.12 32.25
CA ASP A 34 -35.48 -13.44 32.88
C ASP A 34 -36.44 -12.76 31.89
N GLY A 35 -36.07 -12.68 30.62
CA GLY A 35 -36.92 -12.29 29.50
C GLY A 35 -37.16 -10.80 29.38
N ASP A 36 -36.24 -9.97 29.86
CA ASP A 36 -36.37 -8.51 29.86
C ASP A 36 -35.89 -7.84 28.56
N GLY A 37 -35.21 -8.61 27.69
CA GLY A 37 -34.68 -8.17 26.41
C GLY A 37 -33.18 -7.88 26.40
N VAL A 38 -32.50 -8.00 27.54
CA VAL A 38 -31.04 -8.00 27.70
C VAL A 38 -30.58 -9.45 27.86
N VAL A 39 -29.61 -9.90 27.05
CA VAL A 39 -29.12 -11.29 27.17
C VAL A 39 -28.22 -11.43 28.39
N ASP A 40 -28.16 -12.62 28.98
CA ASP A 40 -27.46 -12.91 30.25
C ASP A 40 -25.99 -12.43 30.28
N ALA A 41 -25.33 -12.37 29.12
CA ALA A 41 -23.95 -11.92 29.00
C ALA A 41 -23.77 -10.39 29.19
N PHE A 42 -24.84 -9.61 28.99
CA PHE A 42 -24.87 -8.16 29.14
C PHE A 42 -25.83 -7.71 30.24
N ASP A 43 -26.42 -8.66 30.96
CA ASP A 43 -27.35 -8.43 32.06
C ASP A 43 -26.59 -8.51 33.40
N ALA A 44 -26.57 -7.40 34.14
CA ALA A 44 -26.00 -7.31 35.47
C ALA A 44 -26.81 -8.07 36.54
N CYS A 45 -28.06 -8.41 36.23
CA CYS A 45 -28.96 -9.19 37.05
C CYS A 45 -29.67 -10.30 36.25
N PRO A 46 -28.96 -11.34 35.74
CA PRO A 46 -29.49 -12.34 34.78
C PRO A 46 -30.70 -13.19 35.20
N THR A 47 -31.27 -12.93 36.37
CA THR A 47 -32.42 -13.68 36.91
C THR A 47 -33.54 -12.75 37.41
N GLU A 48 -33.38 -11.44 37.27
CA GLU A 48 -34.30 -10.41 37.75
C GLU A 48 -34.54 -9.32 36.70
N ALA A 49 -35.61 -9.48 35.91
CA ALA A 49 -35.93 -8.57 34.80
C ALA A 49 -35.89 -7.08 35.16
N GLY A 50 -35.17 -6.30 34.34
CA GLY A 50 -35.00 -4.86 34.43
C GLY A 50 -35.07 -4.16 33.07
N PRO A 51 -34.81 -2.85 33.04
CA PRO A 51 -34.68 -2.12 31.79
C PRO A 51 -33.23 -2.09 31.30
N GLU A 52 -33.04 -2.05 29.99
CA GLU A 52 -31.73 -1.95 29.31
C GLU A 52 -30.86 -0.79 29.84
N TYR A 53 -31.46 0.37 30.16
CA TYR A 53 -30.71 1.52 30.70
C TYR A 53 -30.08 1.28 32.07
N ASN A 54 -30.51 0.23 32.78
CA ASN A 54 -29.97 -0.20 34.07
C ASN A 54 -29.29 -1.58 33.95
N TYR A 55 -28.82 -1.92 32.75
CA TYR A 55 -28.07 -3.15 32.45
C TYR A 55 -28.84 -4.41 32.88
N GLY A 56 -30.15 -4.46 32.63
CA GLY A 56 -31.01 -5.60 32.99
C GLY A 56 -31.38 -5.71 34.48
N CYS A 57 -30.85 -4.84 35.36
CA CYS A 57 -31.24 -4.85 36.77
C CYS A 57 -32.56 -4.09 37.05
N PRO A 58 -33.40 -4.53 38.02
CA PRO A 58 -34.66 -3.87 38.33
C PRO A 58 -34.50 -2.41 38.78
N GLU A 59 -35.51 -1.56 38.54
CA GLU A 59 -35.48 -0.16 38.98
C GLU A 59 -35.23 -0.03 40.50
N GLY A 60 -34.17 0.70 40.86
CA GLY A 60 -33.77 0.91 42.25
C GLY A 60 -32.86 -0.18 42.84
N VAL A 61 -32.49 -1.18 42.04
CA VAL A 61 -31.37 -2.09 42.30
C VAL A 61 -30.15 -1.52 41.59
N THR A 62 -29.09 -1.26 42.34
CA THR A 62 -27.79 -0.89 41.78
C THR A 62 -27.13 -2.15 41.22
N PRO A 63 -26.69 -2.14 39.95
CA PRO A 63 -25.88 -3.22 39.39
C PRO A 63 -24.69 -3.57 40.30
N PRO A 64 -24.26 -4.84 40.33
CA PRO A 64 -23.01 -5.22 40.98
C PRO A 64 -21.83 -4.42 40.42
N ASP A 65 -21.01 -3.94 41.33
CA ASP A 65 -19.78 -3.17 41.11
C ASP A 65 -18.84 -3.62 42.23
N ALA A 66 -17.93 -4.55 41.90
CA ALA A 66 -17.17 -5.31 42.87
C ALA A 66 -15.97 -4.55 43.44
N ASP A 67 -15.41 -3.58 42.72
CA ASP A 67 -14.32 -2.73 43.20
C ASP A 67 -14.75 -1.32 43.61
N GLY A 68 -15.95 -0.89 43.24
CA GLY A 68 -16.60 0.34 43.67
C GLY A 68 -16.15 1.58 42.91
N ASP A 69 -15.66 1.44 41.68
CA ASP A 69 -15.16 2.53 40.85
C ASP A 69 -16.23 3.23 39.99
N THR A 70 -17.49 2.81 40.14
CA THR A 70 -18.70 3.29 39.47
C THR A 70 -19.00 2.66 38.10
N PHE A 71 -18.18 1.72 37.63
CA PHE A 71 -18.50 0.85 36.49
C PHE A 71 -19.11 -0.48 36.98
N PRO A 72 -20.29 -0.88 36.48
CA PRO A 72 -20.85 -2.20 36.78
C PRO A 72 -19.98 -3.33 36.23
N ASP A 73 -19.88 -4.45 36.95
CA ASP A 73 -19.03 -5.63 36.62
C ASP A 73 -19.21 -6.15 35.17
N VAL A 74 -20.40 -5.96 34.58
CA VAL A 74 -20.73 -6.40 33.21
C VAL A 74 -20.21 -5.47 32.11
N THR A 75 -19.84 -4.24 32.47
CA THR A 75 -19.32 -3.20 31.57
C THR A 75 -17.92 -2.73 31.97
N ASP A 76 -17.43 -3.18 33.11
CA ASP A 76 -16.10 -2.90 33.64
C ASP A 76 -15.08 -3.85 32.98
N SER A 77 -14.04 -3.27 32.39
CA SER A 77 -12.93 -4.00 31.78
C SER A 77 -12.03 -4.66 32.83
N CYS A 78 -12.02 -4.15 34.06
CA CYS A 78 -11.26 -4.67 35.19
C CYS A 78 -12.12 -4.80 36.46
N PRO A 79 -13.13 -5.71 36.51
CA PRO A 79 -14.17 -5.75 37.57
C PRO A 79 -13.73 -5.93 39.03
N ASN A 80 -12.43 -6.05 39.30
CA ASN A 80 -11.91 -6.26 40.65
C ASN A 80 -10.78 -5.26 40.99
N LEU A 81 -10.52 -4.27 40.15
CA LEU A 81 -9.43 -3.32 40.27
C LEU A 81 -9.93 -1.91 39.98
N VAL A 82 -10.09 -1.12 41.05
CA VAL A 82 -10.55 0.28 40.96
C VAL A 82 -9.81 1.05 39.87
N GLY A 83 -10.52 1.48 38.84
CA GLY A 83 -9.94 2.18 37.70
C GLY A 83 -10.48 3.57 37.44
N LEU A 84 -10.15 4.06 36.24
CA LEU A 84 -10.52 5.39 35.76
C LEU A 84 -11.64 5.29 34.71
N PRO A 85 -12.52 6.31 34.62
CA PRO A 85 -13.55 6.34 33.58
C PRO A 85 -13.02 6.37 32.16
N GLU A 86 -11.80 6.89 31.96
CA GLU A 86 -11.12 6.93 30.67
C GLU A 86 -10.73 5.51 30.16
N TYR A 87 -10.70 4.50 31.03
CA TYR A 87 -10.26 3.13 30.75
C TYR A 87 -11.33 2.07 31.12
N ASN A 88 -12.61 2.44 31.06
CA ASN A 88 -13.75 1.55 31.35
C ASN A 88 -13.60 0.76 32.67
N GLY A 89 -13.08 1.41 33.71
CA GLY A 89 -12.89 0.80 35.03
C GLY A 89 -11.54 0.12 35.26
N CYS A 90 -10.60 0.20 34.30
CA CYS A 90 -9.22 -0.25 34.51
C CYS A 90 -8.30 0.83 35.11
N PRO A 91 -7.34 0.46 35.98
CA PRO A 91 -6.34 1.37 36.52
C PRO A 91 -5.23 1.68 35.50
N ASP A 92 -4.70 2.91 35.57
CA ASP A 92 -3.44 3.32 34.94
C ASP A 92 -2.53 3.80 36.09
N THR A 93 -1.56 2.95 36.47
CA THR A 93 -0.76 3.11 37.69
C THR A 93 0.29 4.23 37.55
N ASP A 94 0.81 4.51 36.35
CA ASP A 94 1.86 5.50 36.13
C ASP A 94 1.42 6.76 35.34
N GLY A 95 0.18 6.76 34.87
CA GLY A 95 -0.54 7.87 34.28
C GLY A 95 -0.11 8.19 32.85
N ASP A 96 0.51 7.27 32.14
CA ASP A 96 1.11 7.53 30.83
C ASP A 96 0.11 7.58 29.66
N GLY A 97 -1.12 7.10 29.88
CA GLY A 97 -2.16 7.07 28.87
C GLY A 97 -2.65 5.67 28.50
N LEU A 98 -1.98 4.61 28.94
CA LEU A 98 -2.38 3.21 28.80
C LEU A 98 -2.81 2.62 30.16
N ASP A 99 -3.89 1.84 30.20
CA ASP A 99 -4.21 1.11 31.43
C ASP A 99 -3.26 -0.08 31.65
N ASP A 100 -3.13 -0.49 32.91
CA ASP A 100 -2.18 -1.51 33.38
C ASP A 100 -2.28 -2.85 32.62
N SER A 101 -3.44 -3.16 32.01
CA SER A 101 -3.62 -4.40 31.25
C SER A 101 -2.94 -4.33 29.87
N TYR A 102 -2.91 -3.15 29.27
CA TYR A 102 -2.27 -2.86 27.98
C TYR A 102 -0.88 -2.21 28.13
N ASP A 103 -0.48 -1.86 29.35
CA ASP A 103 0.87 -1.38 29.68
C ASP A 103 1.85 -2.53 30.00
N ASN A 104 2.97 -2.58 29.30
CA ASN A 104 4.09 -3.51 29.46
C ASN A 104 5.00 -3.11 30.64
N CYS A 105 4.95 -1.85 31.05
CA CYS A 105 5.64 -1.29 32.20
C CYS A 105 4.71 -0.52 33.16
N PRO A 106 3.66 -1.14 33.76
CA PRO A 106 2.61 -0.45 34.53
C PRO A 106 3.06 0.45 35.69
N GLU A 107 4.30 0.32 36.15
CA GLU A 107 4.86 1.13 37.24
C GLU A 107 5.82 2.24 36.75
N VAL A 108 6.09 2.32 35.44
CA VAL A 108 7.16 3.13 34.86
C VAL A 108 6.67 3.84 33.62
N ARG A 109 6.22 5.08 33.84
CA ARG A 109 5.67 5.97 32.81
C ARG A 109 6.44 5.87 31.50
N GLY A 110 5.79 5.36 30.47
CA GLY A 110 6.35 5.21 29.16
C GLY A 110 5.63 6.02 28.10
N VAL A 111 5.69 5.49 26.89
CA VAL A 111 5.01 6.05 25.74
C VAL A 111 4.19 4.95 25.09
N PHE A 112 3.08 5.32 24.47
CA PHE A 112 2.21 4.37 23.79
C PHE A 112 2.95 3.52 22.75
N GLN A 113 3.95 4.10 22.06
CA GLN A 113 4.75 3.42 21.03
C GLN A 113 5.51 2.18 21.57
N ASN A 114 5.83 2.16 22.87
CA ASN A 114 6.48 1.02 23.52
C ASN A 114 5.54 0.35 24.54
N TYR A 115 4.23 0.38 24.28
CA TYR A 115 3.19 -0.21 25.12
C TYR A 115 3.33 0.22 26.58
N GLY A 116 3.51 1.51 26.82
CA GLY A 116 3.63 2.08 28.16
C GLY A 116 5.00 1.91 28.82
N CYS A 117 5.99 1.38 28.09
CA CYS A 117 7.38 1.41 28.50
C CYS A 117 8.15 2.65 28.00
N PRO A 118 9.25 3.06 28.67
CA PRO A 118 10.16 4.09 28.16
C PRO A 118 10.74 3.74 26.77
N LEU A 119 11.04 4.73 25.93
CA LEU A 119 11.63 4.50 24.59
C LEU A 119 13.00 3.79 24.62
N ASP A 120 13.70 3.80 25.75
CA ASP A 120 15.02 3.18 25.89
C ASP A 120 14.98 1.72 26.37
N THR A 121 13.80 1.15 26.63
CA THR A 121 13.63 -0.28 26.93
C THR A 121 13.32 -1.10 25.66
N PRO A 122 14.03 -2.21 25.38
CA PRO A 122 13.75 -3.10 24.25
C PRO A 122 12.32 -3.66 24.26
N ARG A 123 11.72 -3.80 23.07
CA ARG A 123 10.32 -4.18 22.86
C ARG A 123 10.09 -5.70 22.94
N ASP A 124 8.97 -6.09 23.52
CA ASP A 124 8.47 -7.47 23.71
C ASP A 124 6.93 -7.37 23.62
N GLY A 125 6.41 -7.56 22.40
CA GLY A 125 5.05 -7.22 21.98
C GLY A 125 3.98 -8.18 22.50
N ASP A 126 4.34 -9.43 22.80
CA ASP A 126 3.43 -10.45 23.30
C ASP A 126 3.70 -10.89 24.74
N ARG A 127 4.73 -10.33 25.37
CA ARG A 127 5.10 -10.54 26.78
C ARG A 127 5.53 -11.97 27.08
N ASP A 128 6.06 -12.71 26.10
CA ASP A 128 6.56 -14.07 26.32
C ASP A 128 8.00 -14.10 26.93
N GLY A 129 8.66 -12.94 26.96
CA GLY A 129 10.01 -12.74 27.47
C GLY A 129 11.11 -12.83 26.42
N ILE A 130 10.76 -12.91 25.14
CA ILE A 130 11.64 -12.84 23.98
C ILE A 130 11.40 -11.47 23.32
N LEU A 131 12.49 -10.78 22.95
CA LEU A 131 12.36 -9.47 22.35
C LEU A 131 11.84 -9.59 20.92
N ASP A 132 11.05 -8.63 20.43
CA ASP A 132 10.48 -8.66 19.06
C ASP A 132 11.54 -8.91 17.97
N ILE A 133 12.76 -8.39 18.19
CA ILE A 133 13.90 -8.56 17.27
C ILE A 133 14.46 -10.00 17.25
N GLU A 134 14.13 -10.79 18.25
CA GLU A 134 14.52 -12.18 18.46
C GLU A 134 13.30 -13.13 18.37
N ASP A 135 12.12 -12.57 18.08
CA ASP A 135 10.83 -13.26 18.02
C ASP A 135 10.32 -13.37 16.57
N ARG A 136 9.97 -14.59 16.14
CA ARG A 136 9.38 -14.89 14.84
C ARG A 136 7.87 -14.63 14.83
N CYS A 137 7.23 -14.64 16.00
CA CYS A 137 5.83 -14.34 16.20
C CYS A 137 5.67 -13.22 17.25
N PRO A 138 6.07 -11.96 16.95
CA PRO A 138 6.18 -10.86 17.93
C PRO A 138 4.89 -10.44 18.66
N PHE A 139 3.77 -11.07 18.31
CA PHE A 139 2.42 -10.76 18.78
C PHE A 139 1.67 -12.02 19.26
N SER A 140 2.34 -13.16 19.43
CA SER A 140 1.70 -14.43 19.79
C SER A 140 2.60 -15.22 20.75
N PRO A 141 2.27 -15.24 22.05
CA PRO A 141 3.22 -15.69 23.07
C PRO A 141 3.76 -17.09 22.80
N GLY A 142 5.08 -17.20 22.69
CA GLY A 142 5.74 -18.43 22.32
C GLY A 142 6.77 -18.91 23.32
N VAL A 143 7.70 -19.69 22.79
CA VAL A 143 8.81 -20.27 23.55
C VAL A 143 10.10 -20.11 22.77
N VAL A 144 11.21 -20.02 23.50
CA VAL A 144 12.55 -19.85 22.92
C VAL A 144 12.88 -20.98 21.93
N GLU A 145 12.43 -22.21 22.20
CA GLU A 145 12.66 -23.35 21.30
C GLU A 145 12.00 -23.22 19.92
N ARG A 146 11.06 -22.27 19.76
CA ARG A 146 10.31 -21.98 18.53
C ARG A 146 10.55 -20.56 18.01
N ASN A 147 11.62 -19.90 18.48
CA ASN A 147 11.92 -18.51 18.18
C ASN A 147 10.69 -17.61 18.47
N GLY A 148 10.08 -17.76 19.65
CA GLY A 148 8.95 -16.92 20.09
C GLY A 148 7.60 -17.20 19.44
N CYS A 149 7.50 -18.26 18.63
CA CYS A 149 6.19 -18.75 18.18
C CYS A 149 5.55 -19.75 19.15
N PRO A 150 4.20 -19.81 19.21
CA PRO A 150 3.46 -20.84 19.93
C PRO A 150 3.86 -22.26 19.51
N ILE A 151 3.74 -23.22 20.43
CA ILE A 151 4.10 -24.63 20.18
C ILE A 151 3.26 -25.27 19.06
N ASP A 152 2.07 -24.73 18.82
CA ASP A 152 1.11 -25.12 17.80
C ASP A 152 1.10 -24.19 16.57
N TYR A 153 2.02 -23.23 16.47
CA TYR A 153 2.16 -22.37 15.29
C TYR A 153 2.56 -23.17 14.05
N VAL A 154 1.81 -22.96 12.97
CA VAL A 154 2.01 -23.53 11.63
C VAL A 154 1.69 -22.44 10.61
N GLU A 155 2.60 -22.21 9.65
CA GLU A 155 2.39 -21.23 8.57
C GLU A 155 1.32 -21.75 7.60
N ASP A 156 0.38 -20.88 7.24
CA ASP A 156 -0.82 -21.12 6.41
C ASP A 156 -1.19 -19.76 5.78
N ILE A 157 -0.57 -19.43 4.64
CA ILE A 157 -0.57 -18.11 4.00
C ILE A 157 -1.96 -17.77 3.43
N ASP A 158 -2.64 -18.73 2.82
CA ASP A 158 -3.96 -18.52 2.20
C ASP A 158 -5.13 -18.91 3.12
N GLN A 159 -4.82 -19.38 4.35
CA GLN A 159 -5.76 -19.62 5.44
C GLN A 159 -6.84 -20.64 5.09
N ASP A 160 -6.50 -21.63 4.25
CA ASP A 160 -7.40 -22.69 3.83
C ASP A 160 -7.51 -23.83 4.88
N GLY A 161 -6.63 -23.82 5.88
CA GLY A 161 -6.52 -24.82 6.94
C GLY A 161 -5.55 -25.96 6.63
N VAL A 162 -4.81 -25.88 5.54
CA VAL A 162 -3.69 -26.73 5.14
C VAL A 162 -2.40 -25.92 5.35
N PRO A 163 -1.46 -26.41 6.16
CA PRO A 163 -0.17 -25.75 6.33
C PRO A 163 0.60 -25.55 5.02
N ASP A 164 1.34 -24.45 4.86
CA ASP A 164 2.11 -24.13 3.64
C ASP A 164 2.99 -25.28 3.16
N TYR A 165 3.64 -26.00 4.09
CA TYR A 165 4.51 -27.14 3.75
C TYR A 165 3.74 -28.40 3.29
N GLN A 166 2.42 -28.38 3.39
CA GLN A 166 1.44 -29.38 2.94
C GLN A 166 0.48 -28.83 1.89
N ASP A 167 0.65 -27.56 1.50
CA ASP A 167 -0.21 -26.82 0.60
C ASP A 167 0.52 -26.64 -0.74
N SER A 168 -0.03 -27.23 -1.79
CA SER A 168 0.48 -27.11 -3.16
C SER A 168 -0.08 -25.87 -3.89
N CYS A 169 -0.79 -25.00 -3.20
CA CYS A 169 -1.47 -23.80 -3.69
C CYS A 169 -1.43 -22.60 -2.70
N VAL A 170 -0.44 -22.56 -1.80
CA VAL A 170 -0.07 -21.56 -0.75
C VAL A 170 -0.55 -20.11 -0.90
N TYR A 171 -0.79 -19.62 -2.12
CA TYR A 171 -1.25 -18.25 -2.40
C TYR A 171 -2.72 -18.17 -2.88
N THR A 172 -3.53 -19.21 -2.69
CA THR A 172 -4.88 -19.30 -3.28
C THR A 172 -5.98 -19.20 -2.24
N ASP A 173 -6.28 -17.98 -1.82
CA ASP A 173 -7.28 -17.68 -0.79
C ASP A 173 -8.74 -17.79 -1.28
N ASN A 174 -8.99 -17.75 -2.61
CA ASN A 174 -10.35 -17.81 -3.17
C ASN A 174 -10.42 -18.34 -4.63
N PRO A 175 -11.10 -19.48 -4.88
CA PRO A 175 -11.82 -20.32 -3.93
C PRO A 175 -10.86 -20.97 -2.93
N ILE A 176 -11.28 -21.10 -1.66
CA ILE A 176 -10.48 -21.74 -0.60
C ILE A 176 -10.12 -23.17 -0.99
N GLY A 177 -8.88 -23.55 -0.74
CA GLY A 177 -8.36 -24.91 -0.92
C GLY A 177 -8.99 -25.96 -0.01
N THR A 178 -8.53 -27.21 -0.17
CA THR A 178 -8.98 -28.31 0.68
C THR A 178 -7.85 -29.26 1.00
N VAL A 179 -7.86 -29.83 2.21
CA VAL A 179 -6.95 -30.92 2.62
C VAL A 179 -6.99 -32.09 1.62
N GLU A 180 -8.16 -32.41 1.05
CA GLU A 180 -8.29 -33.49 0.06
C GLU A 180 -7.56 -33.23 -1.27
N ASN A 181 -7.29 -31.97 -1.59
CA ASN A 181 -6.62 -31.55 -2.82
C ASN A 181 -5.30 -30.81 -2.52
N SER A 182 -4.64 -31.16 -1.42
CA SER A 182 -3.34 -30.57 -1.02
C SER A 182 -3.36 -29.04 -0.99
N GLY A 183 -4.37 -28.44 -0.36
CA GLY A 183 -4.47 -26.97 -0.29
C GLY A 183 -4.95 -26.28 -1.57
N CYS A 184 -5.14 -27.05 -2.64
CA CYS A 184 -5.64 -26.49 -3.90
C CYS A 184 -7.17 -26.48 -3.99
N PRO A 185 -7.77 -25.49 -4.64
CA PRO A 185 -9.22 -25.44 -4.80
C PRO A 185 -9.76 -26.54 -5.73
N GLU A 186 -11.03 -26.91 -5.59
CA GLU A 186 -11.64 -27.95 -6.42
C GLU A 186 -11.54 -27.61 -7.92
N GLY A 187 -10.79 -28.42 -8.67
CA GLY A 187 -10.57 -28.24 -10.11
C GLY A 187 -9.24 -27.58 -10.48
N VAL A 188 -8.47 -27.12 -9.49
CA VAL A 188 -7.06 -26.77 -9.62
C VAL A 188 -6.22 -28.01 -9.38
N THR A 189 -5.24 -28.25 -10.25
CA THR A 189 -4.29 -29.36 -10.09
C THR A 189 -3.16 -28.92 -9.17
N PRO A 190 -2.86 -29.67 -8.09
CA PRO A 190 -1.73 -29.41 -7.21
C PRO A 190 -0.39 -29.30 -7.96
N ASP A 191 0.39 -28.27 -7.61
CA ASP A 191 1.70 -27.93 -8.16
C ASP A 191 2.52 -27.22 -7.08
N LEU A 192 3.24 -28.01 -6.28
CA LEU A 192 3.87 -27.56 -5.03
C LEU A 192 5.07 -26.61 -5.24
N ASP A 193 5.80 -26.75 -6.34
CA ASP A 193 6.95 -25.89 -6.67
C ASP A 193 6.69 -24.86 -7.79
N TYR A 194 5.47 -24.88 -8.34
CA TYR A 194 4.95 -23.90 -9.28
C TYR A 194 5.71 -23.85 -10.61
N ASP A 195 6.28 -24.97 -11.05
CA ASP A 195 7.01 -25.06 -12.32
C ASP A 195 6.09 -25.27 -13.55
N GLY A 196 4.78 -25.49 -13.30
CA GLY A 196 3.76 -25.71 -14.32
C GLY A 196 3.53 -27.17 -14.68
N VAL A 197 4.19 -28.11 -14.01
CA VAL A 197 4.01 -29.56 -14.09
C VAL A 197 3.37 -30.06 -12.80
N ALA A 198 2.08 -30.39 -12.84
CA ALA A 198 1.36 -30.83 -11.64
C ALA A 198 2.03 -32.03 -10.93
N ASP A 199 2.01 -32.03 -9.58
CA ASP A 199 2.65 -33.01 -8.69
C ASP A 199 2.44 -34.48 -9.10
N ALA A 200 1.28 -34.78 -9.68
CA ALA A 200 0.89 -36.13 -10.09
C ALA A 200 1.65 -36.67 -11.32
N VAL A 201 2.22 -35.77 -12.12
CA VAL A 201 2.99 -36.09 -13.33
C VAL A 201 4.42 -35.57 -13.27
N ASP A 202 4.76 -34.85 -12.20
CA ASP A 202 6.09 -34.38 -11.88
C ASP A 202 6.94 -35.49 -11.23
N ALA A 203 8.18 -35.64 -11.69
CA ALA A 203 9.18 -36.54 -11.15
C ALA A 203 9.97 -35.92 -9.98
N CYS A 204 9.95 -34.59 -9.86
CA CYS A 204 10.55 -33.77 -8.80
C CYS A 204 9.54 -32.79 -8.17
N PRO A 205 8.42 -33.25 -7.56
CA PRO A 205 7.26 -32.40 -7.17
C PRO A 205 7.48 -31.34 -6.08
N ALA A 206 8.72 -31.03 -5.70
CA ALA A 206 9.05 -30.06 -4.65
C ALA A 206 10.28 -29.23 -5.04
N GLU A 207 10.77 -29.38 -6.27
CA GLU A 207 11.95 -28.75 -6.81
C GLU A 207 11.65 -28.27 -8.23
N TYR A 208 11.49 -26.95 -8.37
CA TYR A 208 11.18 -26.32 -9.65
C TYR A 208 12.03 -26.88 -10.82
N GLY A 209 11.36 -27.42 -11.85
CA GLY A 209 11.97 -27.96 -13.04
C GLY A 209 11.54 -27.27 -14.34
N ASP A 210 12.45 -27.19 -15.30
CA ASP A 210 12.15 -26.71 -16.66
C ASP A 210 11.94 -27.87 -17.67
N GLY A 211 12.12 -29.10 -17.20
CA GLY A 211 12.00 -30.32 -17.98
C GLY A 211 10.55 -30.76 -18.20
N PRO A 212 10.30 -31.62 -19.20
CA PRO A 212 8.97 -32.14 -19.51
C PRO A 212 8.40 -33.08 -18.44
N ASP A 213 9.20 -33.48 -17.47
CA ASP A 213 8.85 -34.28 -16.30
C ASP A 213 8.89 -33.50 -14.98
N GLY A 214 8.95 -32.16 -15.01
CA GLY A 214 8.97 -31.29 -13.82
C GLY A 214 10.28 -31.34 -13.02
N CYS A 215 11.30 -32.01 -13.57
CA CYS A 215 12.66 -31.94 -13.04
C CYS A 215 13.51 -30.99 -13.90
N LEU A 216 14.66 -30.57 -13.36
CA LEU A 216 15.69 -29.94 -14.18
C LEU A 216 16.11 -30.89 -15.31
N LEU A 217 16.14 -30.39 -16.54
CA LEU A 217 16.47 -31.18 -17.72
C LEU A 217 17.89 -31.78 -17.63
N ASP A 218 18.06 -33.08 -17.84
CA ASP A 218 19.34 -33.82 -17.87
C ASP A 218 19.32 -34.78 -19.09
N ASP A 219 19.92 -34.33 -20.20
CA ASP A 219 19.83 -34.99 -21.50
C ASP A 219 20.71 -36.25 -21.60
N ASP A 220 21.84 -36.29 -20.89
CA ASP A 220 22.80 -37.38 -20.96
C ASP A 220 22.78 -38.37 -19.77
N ARG A 221 22.03 -37.99 -18.71
CA ARG A 221 21.70 -38.78 -17.53
C ARG A 221 22.88 -39.10 -16.65
N ASP A 222 23.77 -38.15 -16.45
CA ASP A 222 24.88 -38.26 -15.50
C ASP A 222 24.57 -37.70 -14.10
N TYR A 223 23.33 -37.25 -13.88
CA TYR A 223 22.81 -36.61 -12.67
C TYR A 223 23.26 -35.16 -12.46
N ILE A 224 23.80 -34.51 -13.49
CA ILE A 224 24.10 -33.08 -13.52
C ILE A 224 23.12 -32.45 -14.51
N PRO A 225 22.24 -31.55 -14.07
CA PRO A 225 21.30 -30.93 -14.99
C PRO A 225 21.99 -30.15 -16.10
N ASN A 226 21.40 -30.09 -17.29
CA ASN A 226 21.86 -29.36 -18.46
C ASN A 226 22.27 -27.92 -18.14
N SER A 227 21.56 -27.25 -17.23
CA SER A 227 21.88 -25.88 -16.79
C SER A 227 23.21 -25.76 -16.04
N ASN A 228 23.72 -26.87 -15.52
CA ASN A 228 24.98 -27.00 -14.78
C ASN A 228 25.96 -27.98 -15.45
N ASP A 229 25.64 -28.48 -16.64
CA ASP A 229 26.43 -29.46 -17.40
C ASP A 229 27.06 -28.79 -18.63
N ALA A 230 28.39 -28.78 -18.67
CA ALA A 230 29.18 -28.24 -19.77
C ALA A 230 29.17 -29.12 -21.02
N CYS A 231 28.69 -30.36 -20.90
CA CYS A 231 28.58 -31.31 -21.97
C CYS A 231 27.21 -32.03 -21.94
N PRO A 232 26.06 -31.33 -22.10
CA PRO A 232 24.70 -31.86 -21.89
C PRO A 232 24.31 -33.13 -22.66
N ASP A 233 25.11 -33.52 -23.66
CA ASP A 233 24.91 -34.70 -24.50
C ASP A 233 25.89 -35.86 -24.18
N GLN A 234 26.79 -35.70 -23.20
CA GLN A 234 27.91 -36.62 -22.93
C GLN A 234 28.18 -36.81 -21.43
N PRO A 235 27.85 -37.98 -20.87
CA PRO A 235 27.84 -38.14 -19.42
C PRO A 235 29.23 -38.00 -18.81
N GLY A 236 29.34 -37.18 -17.77
CA GLY A 236 30.57 -36.88 -17.05
C GLY A 236 30.41 -36.90 -15.53
N ASP A 237 31.25 -36.12 -14.85
CA ASP A 237 31.20 -35.99 -13.40
C ASP A 237 31.33 -34.53 -12.96
N ALA A 238 30.82 -34.23 -11.76
CA ALA A 238 30.71 -32.86 -11.28
C ALA A 238 32.06 -32.15 -11.09
N ASN A 239 33.18 -32.90 -10.95
CA ASN A 239 34.51 -32.28 -10.84
C ASN A 239 35.00 -31.72 -12.18
N ASN A 240 34.38 -32.13 -13.28
CA ASN A 240 34.64 -31.63 -14.62
C ASN A 240 33.38 -31.01 -15.23
N PHE A 241 32.48 -30.47 -14.39
CA PHE A 241 31.29 -29.74 -14.81
C PHE A 241 30.40 -30.56 -15.76
N GLY A 242 30.20 -31.86 -15.50
CA GLY A 242 29.38 -32.74 -16.36
C GLY A 242 30.08 -33.24 -17.63
N CYS A 243 31.31 -32.80 -17.92
CA CYS A 243 32.06 -33.33 -19.05
C CYS A 243 32.83 -34.63 -18.74
N PRO A 244 33.00 -35.55 -19.72
CA PRO A 244 33.78 -36.77 -19.56
C PRO A 244 35.26 -36.53 -19.22
N GLU A 245 35.89 -37.46 -18.50
CA GLU A 245 37.32 -37.37 -18.14
C GLU A 245 38.22 -37.20 -19.38
N GLY A 246 38.96 -36.08 -19.43
CA GLY A 246 39.86 -35.73 -20.53
C GLY A 246 39.21 -34.96 -21.68
N THR A 247 37.91 -34.67 -21.58
CA THR A 247 37.22 -33.64 -22.37
C THR A 247 37.27 -32.34 -21.57
N ASN A 248 37.89 -31.31 -22.12
CA ASN A 248 37.76 -29.97 -21.55
C ASN A 248 36.39 -29.42 -21.96
N PRO A 249 35.64 -28.81 -21.02
CA PRO A 249 34.49 -27.97 -21.34
C PRO A 249 34.81 -26.98 -22.46
N ALA A 250 33.79 -26.64 -23.25
CA ALA A 250 33.95 -25.65 -24.30
C ALA A 250 34.30 -24.28 -23.68
N ASP A 251 35.22 -23.58 -24.34
CA ASP A 251 35.71 -22.24 -24.04
C ASP A 251 35.98 -21.63 -25.42
N SER A 252 34.90 -21.13 -26.00
CA SER A 252 34.80 -20.80 -27.42
C SER A 252 35.58 -19.53 -27.76
N ASP A 253 35.78 -18.62 -26.80
CA ASP A 253 36.55 -17.39 -26.96
C ASP A 253 37.96 -17.42 -26.31
N GLY A 254 38.23 -18.40 -25.45
CA GLY A 254 39.54 -18.69 -24.88
C GLY A 254 39.93 -17.81 -23.70
N ASP A 255 38.98 -17.20 -22.99
CA ASP A 255 39.25 -16.28 -21.88
C ASP A 255 39.46 -16.99 -20.52
N GLY A 256 39.09 -18.27 -20.44
CA GLY A 256 39.22 -19.14 -19.27
C GLY A 256 37.95 -19.30 -18.43
N VAL A 257 36.83 -18.71 -18.85
CA VAL A 257 35.47 -19.06 -18.45
C VAL A 257 34.93 -20.08 -19.47
N TYR A 258 34.17 -21.07 -19.01
CA TYR A 258 33.62 -22.09 -19.92
C TYR A 258 32.26 -21.63 -20.45
N ASP A 259 31.91 -21.98 -21.69
CA ASP A 259 30.71 -21.51 -22.41
C ASP A 259 29.41 -21.56 -21.59
N ILE A 260 29.27 -22.52 -20.67
CA ILE A 260 28.09 -22.64 -19.80
C ILE A 260 28.02 -21.63 -18.65
N TYR A 261 29.15 -21.06 -18.27
CA TYR A 261 29.28 -20.00 -17.28
C TYR A 261 29.65 -18.66 -17.93
N ASP A 262 29.68 -18.63 -19.26
CA ASP A 262 30.09 -17.52 -20.09
C ASP A 262 28.87 -16.97 -20.85
N ARG A 263 28.40 -15.79 -20.45
CA ARG A 263 27.23 -15.15 -21.10
C ARG A 263 27.59 -14.57 -22.47
N CYS A 264 28.88 -14.43 -22.75
CA CYS A 264 29.43 -13.94 -24.00
C CYS A 264 30.37 -14.98 -24.62
N ASP A 265 29.96 -16.25 -24.67
CA ASP A 265 30.70 -17.44 -25.15
C ASP A 265 31.57 -17.28 -26.42
N ASN A 266 31.31 -16.28 -27.27
CA ASN A 266 32.07 -15.99 -28.48
C ASN A 266 32.94 -14.72 -28.42
N GLU A 267 32.99 -14.03 -27.28
CA GLU A 267 33.66 -12.75 -27.07
C GLU A 267 34.43 -12.71 -25.74
N ALA A 268 35.75 -12.90 -25.82
CA ALA A 268 36.62 -13.04 -24.65
C ALA A 268 36.48 -11.89 -23.63
N GLY A 269 36.11 -12.25 -22.41
CA GLY A 269 35.96 -11.36 -21.28
C GLY A 269 37.27 -10.83 -20.71
N THR A 270 37.13 -9.80 -19.86
CA THR A 270 38.27 -9.05 -19.32
C THR A 270 38.68 -9.64 -17.97
N ASN A 271 39.96 -9.93 -17.74
CA ASN A 271 40.49 -10.41 -16.44
C ASN A 271 39.85 -11.71 -15.88
N GLY A 272 39.22 -12.56 -16.71
CA GLY A 272 38.58 -13.81 -16.28
C GLY A 272 37.15 -13.64 -15.75
N PHE A 273 36.50 -12.53 -16.12
CA PHE A 273 35.04 -12.37 -16.06
C PHE A 273 34.40 -12.92 -17.35
N ASP A 274 33.10 -13.21 -17.28
CA ASP A 274 32.29 -13.94 -18.27
C ASP A 274 31.88 -13.15 -19.52
N CYS A 275 32.26 -11.89 -19.64
CA CYS A 275 31.92 -11.05 -20.79
C CYS A 275 32.93 -9.91 -20.93
N PRO A 276 33.12 -9.35 -22.15
CA PRO A 276 33.97 -8.18 -22.35
C PRO A 276 33.44 -7.00 -21.53
N ASP A 277 34.37 -6.26 -20.94
CA ASP A 277 34.14 -4.98 -20.28
C ASP A 277 35.16 -4.02 -20.90
N ASN A 278 34.78 -3.47 -22.05
CA ASN A 278 35.70 -2.74 -22.91
C ASN A 278 36.15 -1.41 -22.29
N ASP A 279 35.35 -0.87 -21.38
CA ASP A 279 35.63 0.39 -20.75
C ASP A 279 36.15 0.27 -19.31
N GLY A 280 35.96 -0.89 -18.68
CA GLY A 280 36.54 -1.31 -17.41
C GLY A 280 35.76 -0.82 -16.18
N ASP A 281 34.45 -0.64 -16.29
CA ASP A 281 33.63 -0.09 -15.21
C ASP A 281 32.99 -1.11 -14.30
N THR A 282 33.25 -2.40 -14.53
CA THR A 282 32.75 -3.56 -13.80
C THR A 282 31.35 -4.06 -14.18
N ILE A 283 30.69 -3.43 -15.16
CA ILE A 283 29.55 -4.01 -15.88
C ILE A 283 30.03 -4.52 -17.25
N PRO A 284 29.72 -5.77 -17.64
CA PRO A 284 30.07 -6.23 -18.98
C PRO A 284 29.25 -5.55 -20.07
N ASP A 285 29.85 -5.36 -21.25
CA ASP A 285 29.30 -4.66 -22.43
C ASP A 285 27.87 -5.09 -22.82
N ILE A 286 27.46 -6.31 -22.49
CA ILE A 286 26.11 -6.84 -22.79
C ILE A 286 25.04 -6.34 -21.82
N ASP A 287 25.41 -6.06 -20.57
CA ASP A 287 24.56 -5.51 -19.51
C ASP A 287 24.76 -4.00 -19.35
N ASP A 288 25.82 -3.47 -19.94
CA ASP A 288 26.19 -2.07 -19.90
C ASP A 288 25.35 -1.27 -20.91
N LEU A 289 24.65 -0.25 -20.42
CA LEU A 289 23.89 0.69 -21.23
C LEU A 289 24.80 1.58 -22.10
N CYS A 290 26.08 1.72 -21.74
CA CYS A 290 27.10 2.48 -22.47
C CYS A 290 28.43 1.71 -22.61
N PRO A 291 28.49 0.63 -23.42
CA PRO A 291 29.58 -0.37 -23.50
C PRO A 291 30.99 0.09 -23.91
N THR A 292 31.21 1.39 -24.03
CA THR A 292 32.48 1.96 -24.53
C THR A 292 32.94 3.13 -23.66
N GLU A 293 32.30 3.34 -22.51
CA GLU A 293 32.39 4.53 -21.70
C GLU A 293 32.31 4.25 -20.18
N ASN A 294 33.49 4.11 -19.55
CA ASN A 294 33.67 3.64 -18.16
C ASN A 294 32.77 4.34 -17.13
N GLY A 295 31.63 3.73 -16.78
CA GLY A 295 30.56 4.32 -15.99
C GLY A 295 30.48 3.97 -14.51
N ASP A 296 29.31 4.25 -13.92
CA ASP A 296 29.00 3.87 -12.55
C ASP A 296 28.13 2.60 -12.57
N PRO A 297 28.53 1.51 -11.88
CA PRO A 297 27.75 0.28 -11.81
C PRO A 297 26.32 0.46 -11.27
N THR A 298 26.08 1.47 -10.44
CA THR A 298 24.75 1.79 -9.91
C THR A 298 23.83 2.46 -10.93
N LEU A 299 24.38 2.90 -12.08
CA LEU A 299 23.68 3.57 -13.17
C LEU A 299 23.64 2.72 -14.46
N GLY A 300 23.88 1.41 -14.35
CA GLY A 300 23.88 0.51 -15.52
C GLY A 300 25.04 0.76 -16.49
N GLY A 301 26.20 1.21 -15.99
CA GLY A 301 27.48 1.19 -16.72
C GLY A 301 27.77 2.42 -17.59
N CYS A 302 26.87 3.40 -17.58
CA CYS A 302 27.11 4.66 -18.25
C CYS A 302 27.97 5.62 -17.42
N LEU A 303 28.97 6.26 -18.05
CA LEU A 303 29.47 7.53 -17.52
C LEU A 303 28.27 8.44 -17.31
N ALA A 304 28.31 9.21 -16.23
CA ALA A 304 27.56 10.44 -16.11
C ALA A 304 28.01 11.41 -17.22
N LYS A 305 27.65 11.13 -18.48
CA LYS A 305 28.01 11.92 -19.65
C LYS A 305 27.05 13.08 -19.77
N LEU A 306 27.23 13.99 -18.82
CA LEU A 306 27.39 15.42 -18.99
C LEU A 306 27.11 16.03 -20.39
N GLU A 307 25.90 15.91 -20.94
CA GLU A 307 25.37 16.99 -21.77
C GLU A 307 25.00 18.15 -20.83
N ALA A 308 26.03 18.98 -20.59
CA ALA A 308 26.05 20.21 -19.79
C ALA A 308 26.05 20.07 -18.26
N SER A 309 27.23 19.77 -17.69
CA SER A 309 27.59 20.01 -16.29
C SER A 309 26.56 19.56 -15.22
N LEU A 310 26.34 18.25 -15.07
CA LEU A 310 25.49 17.65 -14.04
C LEU A 310 26.38 16.70 -13.20
N ASP A 311 26.96 17.11 -12.08
CA ASP A 311 26.35 17.02 -10.75
C ASP A 311 25.08 16.14 -10.75
N PRO A 312 24.98 15.02 -10.00
CA PRO A 312 23.73 14.24 -9.83
C PRO A 312 22.56 15.05 -9.24
N ASN A 313 22.80 16.35 -9.06
CA ASN A 313 21.95 17.45 -8.68
C ASN A 313 21.69 18.45 -9.82
N ARG A 314 21.65 18.05 -11.10
CA ARG A 314 21.26 18.99 -12.16
C ARG A 314 20.51 18.26 -13.28
N VAL A 315 19.36 18.79 -13.67
CA VAL A 315 18.57 18.41 -14.87
C VAL A 315 18.46 19.63 -15.77
N THR A 316 18.74 19.52 -17.08
CA THR A 316 18.74 20.67 -18.01
C THR A 316 17.52 20.64 -18.93
N ILE A 317 16.47 21.39 -18.58
CA ILE A 317 15.26 21.48 -19.41
C ILE A 317 15.55 22.30 -20.69
N ASN A 318 15.75 21.62 -21.82
CA ASN A 318 15.94 22.26 -23.13
C ASN A 318 14.60 22.79 -23.70
N THR A 319 14.21 24.02 -23.34
CA THR A 319 12.98 24.66 -23.84
C THR A 319 13.07 25.23 -25.26
N THR A 320 13.66 24.53 -26.23
CA THR A 320 13.73 25.04 -27.62
C THR A 320 13.09 24.11 -28.66
N ASN A 321 11.96 24.58 -29.18
CA ASN A 321 11.40 24.29 -30.50
C ASN A 321 10.99 22.85 -30.86
N ALA A 322 10.15 22.22 -30.03
CA ALA A 322 9.37 21.05 -30.44
C ALA A 322 7.86 21.36 -30.55
N THR A 323 7.10 20.63 -31.35
CA THR A 323 5.64 20.81 -31.56
C THR A 323 4.88 19.62 -30.97
N GLY A 324 3.85 19.84 -30.16
CA GLY A 324 3.13 18.77 -29.42
C GLY A 324 3.81 18.41 -28.08
N LEU A 325 3.23 17.47 -27.32
CA LEU A 325 3.91 16.89 -26.15
C LEU A 325 5.18 16.19 -26.63
N THR A 326 6.33 16.75 -26.25
CA THR A 326 7.64 16.19 -26.58
C THR A 326 8.35 15.92 -25.28
N GLU A 327 8.82 14.70 -25.09
CA GLU A 327 9.67 14.37 -23.95
C GLU A 327 10.94 15.24 -24.01
N LEU A 328 11.17 16.02 -22.96
CA LEU A 328 12.26 16.99 -22.88
C LEU A 328 13.46 16.43 -22.12
N ASP A 329 13.20 15.68 -21.05
CA ASP A 329 14.24 15.17 -20.14
C ASP A 329 13.68 14.04 -19.25
N ARG A 330 14.58 13.28 -18.61
CA ARG A 330 14.24 12.23 -17.63
C ARG A 330 15.08 12.39 -16.37
N LEU A 331 14.44 12.29 -15.20
CA LEU A 331 15.12 12.05 -13.94
C LEU A 331 15.06 10.56 -13.64
N VAL A 332 16.22 9.89 -13.72
CA VAL A 332 16.35 8.45 -13.41
C VAL A 332 16.54 8.31 -11.91
N ARG A 333 15.44 8.26 -11.16
CA ARG A 333 15.41 7.90 -9.75
C ARG A 333 14.15 7.09 -9.48
N PRO A 334 14.21 6.00 -8.68
CA PRO A 334 13.02 5.31 -8.23
C PRO A 334 12.18 6.30 -7.42
N ALA A 335 10.98 6.62 -7.88
CA ALA A 335 10.07 7.53 -7.19
C ALA A 335 8.90 6.71 -6.66
N TYR A 336 8.80 6.62 -5.34
CA TYR A 336 7.63 6.04 -4.69
C TYR A 336 6.46 7.01 -4.79
N ASP A 337 6.73 8.29 -4.50
CA ASP A 337 5.76 9.38 -4.56
C ASP A 337 6.45 10.69 -5.00
N PHE A 338 5.75 11.61 -5.64
CA PHE A 338 6.28 12.91 -6.02
C PHE A 338 5.18 13.97 -6.14
N GLU A 339 5.53 15.22 -5.86
CA GLU A 339 4.58 16.34 -5.88
C GLU A 339 5.14 17.57 -6.59
N VAL A 340 4.29 18.36 -7.25
CA VAL A 340 4.70 19.61 -7.93
C VAL A 340 3.84 20.79 -7.50
N GLY A 341 4.46 21.79 -6.88
CA GLY A 341 3.82 23.02 -6.45
C GLY A 341 3.75 24.08 -7.55
N ASN A 342 2.86 25.06 -7.40
CA ASN A 342 2.71 26.22 -8.29
C ASN A 342 3.91 27.17 -8.27
N ASN A 343 4.82 27.02 -7.32
CA ASN A 343 6.12 27.67 -7.35
C ASN A 343 7.13 26.92 -8.24
N ASN A 344 6.69 25.88 -8.97
CA ASN A 344 7.51 24.96 -9.75
C ASN A 344 8.53 24.20 -8.88
N LEU A 345 8.20 23.97 -7.61
CA LEU A 345 8.94 23.09 -6.72
C LEU A 345 8.49 21.66 -6.98
N LEU A 346 9.42 20.79 -7.36
CA LEU A 346 9.22 19.34 -7.42
C LEU A 346 9.75 18.73 -6.13
N VAL A 347 8.96 17.91 -5.47
CA VAL A 347 9.38 17.09 -4.33
C VAL A 347 9.31 15.64 -4.76
N VAL A 348 10.37 14.86 -4.48
CA VAL A 348 10.44 13.44 -4.85
C VAL A 348 10.78 12.64 -3.61
N GLN A 349 9.92 11.67 -3.32
CA GLN A 349 10.15 10.63 -2.32
C GLN A 349 10.56 9.33 -3.02
N SER A 350 11.66 8.74 -2.55
CA SER A 350 12.31 7.58 -3.18
C SER A 350 12.48 6.47 -2.14
N TRP A 351 12.38 5.21 -2.55
CA TRP A 351 12.57 4.07 -1.66
C TRP A 351 13.95 4.07 -1.01
N ASN A 352 13.99 4.04 0.33
CA ASN A 352 15.21 4.01 1.14
C ASN A 352 16.19 5.14 0.81
N GLN A 353 15.68 6.25 0.31
CA GLN A 353 16.44 7.45 -0.02
C GLN A 353 15.81 8.66 0.67
N PRO A 354 16.62 9.68 1.00
CA PRO A 354 16.11 10.92 1.56
C PRO A 354 15.12 11.61 0.62
N LEU A 355 14.08 12.23 1.20
CA LEU A 355 13.20 13.13 0.48
C LEU A 355 14.02 14.27 -0.15
N THR A 356 13.78 14.52 -1.44
CA THR A 356 14.58 15.47 -2.23
C THR A 356 13.70 16.51 -2.91
N THR A 357 14.03 17.80 -2.76
CA THR A 357 13.27 18.91 -3.35
C THR A 357 14.04 19.61 -4.46
N TYR A 358 13.36 20.08 -5.49
CA TYR A 358 13.94 20.49 -6.78
C TYR A 358 13.27 21.75 -7.31
N ASP A 359 14.04 22.78 -7.69
CA ASP A 359 13.50 24.00 -8.32
C ASP A 359 13.43 23.85 -9.86
N LEU A 360 12.24 23.62 -10.41
CA LEU A 360 12.04 23.50 -11.85
C LEU A 360 12.09 24.85 -12.59
N ASN A 361 12.15 25.99 -11.90
CA ASN A 361 12.39 27.29 -12.55
C ASN A 361 13.83 27.45 -13.03
N GLN A 362 14.73 26.61 -12.52
CA GLN A 362 16.14 26.68 -12.85
C GLN A 362 16.41 25.91 -14.13
N ALA A 363 17.30 26.46 -14.95
CA ALA A 363 17.80 25.76 -16.13
C ALA A 363 18.60 24.49 -15.78
N THR A 364 18.96 24.31 -14.50
CA THR A 364 19.63 23.13 -13.95
C THR A 364 19.00 22.79 -12.61
N ILE A 365 18.31 21.66 -12.49
CA ILE A 365 17.54 21.27 -11.29
C ILE A 365 18.44 20.59 -10.24
N ALA A 366 18.78 21.28 -9.14
CA ALA A 366 19.50 20.73 -7.99
C ALA A 366 18.61 20.47 -6.79
N PRO A 367 18.92 19.45 -5.95
CA PRO A 367 18.36 19.33 -4.62
C PRO A 367 18.54 20.63 -3.86
N LEU A 368 17.42 21.25 -3.52
CA LEU A 368 17.35 22.36 -2.58
C LEU A 368 17.65 21.85 -1.16
N GLY A 369 17.32 20.59 -0.87
CA GLY A 369 17.78 19.86 0.32
C GLY A 369 17.47 18.36 0.30
N VAL A 370 17.93 17.70 1.36
CA VAL A 370 17.89 16.24 1.60
C VAL A 370 17.35 16.08 3.02
N LEU A 371 16.17 15.49 3.19
CA LEU A 371 15.56 15.26 4.50
C LEU A 371 15.74 13.78 4.88
N GLU A 372 16.26 13.50 6.07
CA GLU A 372 16.45 12.12 6.56
C GLU A 372 15.08 11.50 6.84
N THR A 373 14.56 10.72 5.91
CA THR A 373 13.23 10.10 6.06
C THR A 373 13.26 8.65 5.56
N ARG A 374 12.25 7.88 5.99
CA ARG A 374 12.00 6.51 5.54
C ARG A 374 10.63 6.50 4.85
N ASN A 375 10.59 5.94 3.65
CA ASN A 375 9.41 5.55 2.85
C ASN A 375 8.06 6.07 3.41
N GLY A 376 7.56 7.16 2.84
CA GLY A 376 6.31 7.80 3.27
C GLY A 376 5.53 8.40 2.11
N GLU A 377 4.24 8.66 2.33
CA GLU A 377 3.39 9.42 1.40
C GLU A 377 3.59 10.91 1.61
N ILE A 378 3.55 11.69 0.53
CA ILE A 378 3.78 13.13 0.60
C ILE A 378 2.63 13.93 -0.01
N GLN A 379 2.38 15.11 0.54
CA GLN A 379 1.41 16.07 0.01
C GLN A 379 2.00 17.48 0.10
N LEU A 380 2.00 18.20 -1.03
CA LEU A 380 2.56 19.55 -1.14
C LEU A 380 1.43 20.56 -1.32
N SER A 381 1.41 21.62 -0.50
CA SER A 381 0.52 22.76 -0.71
C SER A 381 0.73 23.33 -2.11
N ALA A 382 -0.34 23.74 -2.79
CA ALA A 382 -0.24 24.29 -4.14
C ALA A 382 0.71 25.51 -4.23
N ASP A 383 0.85 26.36 -3.22
CA ASP A 383 1.83 27.45 -3.22
C ASP A 383 3.29 27.02 -3.00
N GLY A 384 3.49 25.72 -2.70
CA GLY A 384 4.75 25.04 -2.42
C GLY A 384 5.45 25.52 -1.16
N SER A 385 4.71 26.08 -0.20
CA SER A 385 5.25 26.60 1.06
C SER A 385 5.21 25.61 2.22
N VAL A 386 4.41 24.56 2.11
CA VAL A 386 4.26 23.50 3.10
C VAL A 386 4.24 22.14 2.42
N LEU A 387 5.09 21.25 2.89
CA LEU A 387 5.08 19.84 2.53
C LEU A 387 4.69 19.05 3.77
N VAL A 388 3.76 18.12 3.64
CA VAL A 388 3.42 17.17 4.69
C VAL A 388 3.85 15.79 4.23
N GLU A 389 4.50 15.07 5.13
CA GLU A 389 4.96 13.71 4.91
C GLU A 389 4.34 12.82 6.00
N ILE A 390 3.77 11.69 5.58
CA ILE A 390 3.35 10.61 6.48
C ILE A 390 4.40 9.52 6.38
N THR A 391 5.13 9.28 7.46
CA THR A 391 6.04 8.15 7.57
C THR A 391 5.46 7.11 8.52
N TYR A 392 5.77 5.84 8.28
CA TYR A 392 5.46 4.77 9.23
C TYR A 392 6.75 4.39 9.95
N SER A 393 6.73 4.42 11.27
CA SER A 393 7.82 3.88 12.08
C SER A 393 7.99 2.37 11.82
N ASP A 394 9.14 1.80 12.20
CA ASP A 394 9.42 0.36 12.06
C ASP A 394 8.39 -0.53 12.82
N VAL A 395 7.54 0.08 13.66
CA VAL A 395 6.48 -0.57 14.44
C VAL A 395 5.06 -0.22 13.95
N GLY A 396 4.93 0.39 12.76
CA GLY A 396 3.65 0.67 12.11
C GLY A 396 2.89 1.88 12.65
N VAL A 397 3.47 2.66 13.56
CA VAL A 397 2.84 3.91 14.04
C VAL A 397 3.06 5.01 12.99
N PRO A 398 2.01 5.70 12.55
CA PRO A 398 2.13 6.81 11.62
C PRO A 398 2.65 8.06 12.32
N GLU A 399 3.65 8.69 11.71
CA GLU A 399 4.25 9.95 12.11
C GLU A 399 4.02 10.97 10.99
N ILE A 400 3.43 12.12 11.33
CA ILE A 400 3.18 13.21 10.36
C ILE A 400 4.18 14.33 10.60
N THR A 401 5.02 14.58 9.61
CA THR A 401 6.01 15.64 9.64
C THR A 401 5.63 16.77 8.70
N ILE A 402 5.65 18.01 9.19
CA ILE A 402 5.41 19.21 8.38
C ILE A 402 6.75 19.85 8.05
N TRP A 403 7.04 20.08 6.78
CA TRP A 403 8.31 20.58 6.29
C TRP A 403 8.18 21.96 5.61
N ASP A 404 9.25 22.75 5.69
CA ASP A 404 9.51 23.85 4.74
C ASP A 404 10.32 23.27 3.57
N PRO A 405 9.70 23.01 2.42
CA PRO A 405 10.36 22.31 1.33
C PRO A 405 11.39 23.19 0.60
N ILE A 406 11.41 24.51 0.85
CA ILE A 406 12.35 25.47 0.24
C ILE A 406 13.64 25.54 1.06
N THR A 407 13.54 25.55 2.39
CA THR A 407 14.72 25.72 3.25
C THR A 407 15.33 24.40 3.69
N ALA A 408 14.57 23.29 3.70
CA ALA A 408 15.01 21.92 4.01
C ALA A 408 15.88 21.78 5.28
N LEU A 409 15.76 22.73 6.22
CA LEU A 409 16.66 22.87 7.36
C LEU A 409 15.98 22.55 8.70
N ALA A 410 14.66 22.37 8.74
CA ALA A 410 13.91 21.88 9.91
C ALA A 410 12.48 21.50 9.52
N ALA A 411 11.95 20.43 10.13
CA ALA A 411 10.51 20.25 10.25
C ALA A 411 9.92 21.45 11.01
N PHE A 412 8.79 21.99 10.55
CA PHE A 412 8.02 23.00 11.26
C PHE A 412 7.52 22.45 12.59
N ASN A 413 7.02 21.21 12.60
CA ASN A 413 6.59 20.42 13.75
C ASN A 413 6.29 18.96 13.34
N GLU A 414 6.27 18.08 14.33
CA GLU A 414 5.73 16.71 14.24
C GLU A 414 4.34 16.69 14.89
N ILE A 415 3.38 16.06 14.23
CA ILE A 415 2.05 15.82 14.80
C ILE A 415 2.02 14.36 15.28
N GLU A 416 2.11 14.20 16.59
CA GLU A 416 2.11 12.90 17.26
C GLU A 416 0.71 12.53 17.81
N ASN A 417 0.56 11.28 18.26
CA ASN A 417 -0.67 10.71 18.84
C ASN A 417 -1.77 10.41 17.80
N PHE A 418 -1.42 9.65 16.77
CA PHE A 418 -2.40 8.98 15.91
C PHE A 418 -2.31 7.47 16.11
N ILE A 419 -3.48 6.83 16.22
CA ILE A 419 -3.60 5.37 16.28
C ILE A 419 -3.52 4.79 14.86
N SER A 420 -4.04 5.52 13.87
CA SER A 420 -3.97 5.24 12.43
C SER A 420 -4.10 6.55 11.66
N VAL A 421 -3.43 6.64 10.50
CA VAL A 421 -3.52 7.75 9.56
C VAL A 421 -3.81 7.15 8.20
N THR A 422 -5.01 7.38 7.70
CA THR A 422 -5.50 6.76 6.46
C THR A 422 -5.48 7.73 5.27
N ALA A 423 -5.36 9.04 5.53
CA ALA A 423 -5.27 10.08 4.50
C ALA A 423 -4.73 11.39 5.07
N VAL A 424 -4.09 12.20 4.21
CA VAL A 424 -3.73 13.59 4.52
C VAL A 424 -4.06 14.50 3.35
N ALA A 425 -4.38 15.77 3.64
CA ALA A 425 -4.48 16.82 2.64
C ALA A 425 -3.96 18.15 3.19
N VAL A 426 -3.31 18.93 2.33
CA VAL A 426 -2.84 20.28 2.64
C VAL A 426 -3.60 21.27 1.77
N ARG A 427 -4.15 22.34 2.36
CA ARG A 427 -4.81 23.39 1.57
C ARG A 427 -3.79 24.10 0.69
N ASP A 428 -4.23 24.61 -0.45
CA ASP A 428 -3.41 25.32 -1.44
C ASP A 428 -2.50 26.43 -0.89
N ASP A 429 -2.93 27.11 0.18
CA ASP A 429 -2.16 28.18 0.84
C ASP A 429 -1.22 27.69 1.96
N GLY A 430 -1.19 26.39 2.22
CA GLY A 430 -0.38 25.75 3.25
C GLY A 430 -0.82 26.01 4.69
N GLU A 431 -1.93 26.72 4.92
CA GLU A 431 -2.31 27.18 6.26
C GLU A 431 -3.11 26.13 7.06
N VAL A 432 -3.75 25.18 6.37
CA VAL A 432 -4.58 24.13 6.98
C VAL A 432 -4.16 22.76 6.45
N ILE A 433 -3.98 21.83 7.39
CA ILE A 433 -3.68 20.42 7.14
C ILE A 433 -4.85 19.60 7.70
N ALA A 434 -5.37 18.67 6.93
CA ALA A 434 -6.40 17.73 7.36
C ALA A 434 -5.82 16.32 7.40
N VAL A 435 -6.08 15.61 8.48
CA VAL A 435 -5.61 14.23 8.71
C VAL A 435 -6.81 13.34 8.96
N GLY A 436 -6.99 12.33 8.13
CA GLY A 436 -8.00 11.29 8.27
C GLY A 436 -7.48 10.17 9.15
N THR A 437 -8.29 9.74 10.10
CA THR A 437 -8.03 8.54 10.90
C THR A 437 -9.22 7.60 10.73
N GLY A 438 -8.98 6.31 10.61
CA GLY A 438 -10.04 5.33 10.42
C GLY A 438 -9.50 3.92 10.50
N ASN A 439 -10.24 2.98 9.92
CA ASN A 439 -9.71 1.63 9.74
C ASN A 439 -8.73 1.65 8.57
N GLU A 440 -7.54 1.10 8.79
CA GLU A 440 -6.64 0.78 7.69
C GLU A 440 -7.32 -0.18 6.70
N PRO A 441 -7.07 -0.06 5.39
CA PRO A 441 -7.69 -0.93 4.37
C PRO A 441 -7.50 -2.44 4.62
N PHE A 442 -6.49 -2.81 5.42
CA PHE A 442 -6.12 -4.19 5.74
C PHE A 442 -5.89 -4.45 7.25
N GLY A 443 -6.35 -3.55 8.15
CA GLY A 443 -5.98 -3.57 9.58
C GLY A 443 -7.14 -3.55 10.59
N VAL A 444 -6.78 -3.57 11.88
CA VAL A 444 -7.67 -3.68 13.04
C VAL A 444 -8.68 -2.52 13.10
N THR A 445 -9.93 -2.86 13.45
CA THR A 445 -11.04 -1.92 13.61
C THR A 445 -10.74 -0.85 14.67
N VAL A 446 -10.65 0.40 14.25
CA VAL A 446 -10.71 1.59 15.12
C VAL A 446 -12.16 2.09 15.08
N ASP A 447 -12.85 2.05 16.21
CA ASP A 447 -14.32 2.15 16.24
C ASP A 447 -14.91 3.47 15.70
N ASN A 448 -14.12 4.54 15.52
CA ASN A 448 -14.64 5.85 15.09
C ASN A 448 -13.75 6.57 14.05
N PRO A 449 -14.16 6.68 12.78
CA PRO A 449 -13.43 7.48 11.78
C PRO A 449 -13.52 8.97 12.10
N THR A 450 -12.37 9.66 11.99
CA THR A 450 -12.25 11.09 12.27
C THR A 450 -11.48 11.84 11.19
N VAL A 451 -11.70 13.15 11.11
CA VAL A 451 -10.81 14.08 10.42
C VAL A 451 -10.38 15.14 11.42
N ARG A 452 -9.08 15.22 11.67
CA ARG A 452 -8.44 16.20 12.55
C ARG A 452 -7.81 17.30 11.69
N LEU A 453 -7.98 18.55 12.10
CA LEU A 453 -7.48 19.73 11.40
C LEU A 453 -6.36 20.37 12.20
N PHE A 454 -5.29 20.74 11.51
CA PHE A 454 -4.12 21.40 12.07
C PHE A 454 -3.81 22.66 11.30
N ALA A 455 -3.30 23.67 12.00
CA ALA A 455 -2.67 24.81 11.35
C ALA A 455 -1.29 24.42 10.80
N ARG A 456 -0.71 25.28 9.97
CA ARG A 456 0.66 25.13 9.44
C ARG A 456 1.72 24.85 10.51
N ASP A 457 1.54 25.38 11.71
CA ASP A 457 2.44 25.14 12.84
C ASP A 457 2.11 23.85 13.61
N GLY A 458 1.34 22.92 13.03
CA GLY A 458 0.94 21.67 13.67
C GLY A 458 -0.02 21.83 14.86
N SER A 459 -0.46 23.04 15.20
CA SER A 459 -1.43 23.23 16.28
C SER A 459 -2.82 22.71 15.87
N PRO A 460 -3.53 21.96 16.74
CA PRO A 460 -4.86 21.47 16.42
C PRO A 460 -5.86 22.63 16.37
N ILE A 461 -6.65 22.71 15.29
CA ILE A 461 -7.65 23.77 15.07
C ILE A 461 -9.08 23.24 14.93
N GLY A 462 -9.27 21.93 14.81
CA GLY A 462 -10.60 21.31 14.77
C GLY A 462 -10.55 19.79 14.65
N GLU A 463 -11.68 19.14 14.90
CA GLU A 463 -11.84 17.70 14.76
C GLU A 463 -13.30 17.36 14.43
N PHE A 464 -13.49 16.41 13.51
CA PHE A 464 -14.75 15.79 13.16
C PHE A 464 -14.67 14.32 13.52
N ALA A 465 -15.46 13.87 14.49
CA ALA A 465 -15.54 12.47 14.88
C ALA A 465 -16.85 11.82 14.39
N ASN A 466 -16.88 10.48 14.37
CA ASN A 466 -18.04 9.68 13.94
C ASN A 466 -18.45 9.98 12.50
N LEU A 467 -17.47 10.08 11.61
CA LEU A 467 -17.73 10.35 10.20
C LEU A 467 -18.56 9.22 9.56
N PRO A 468 -19.45 9.54 8.63
CA PRO A 468 -20.26 8.54 7.92
C PRO A 468 -19.48 7.77 6.83
N VAL A 469 -18.16 7.93 6.78
CA VAL A 469 -17.26 7.43 5.74
C VAL A 469 -15.89 7.16 6.35
N GLN A 470 -15.22 6.10 5.90
CA GLN A 470 -13.81 5.85 6.22
C GLN A 470 -12.93 6.80 5.40
N PRO A 471 -12.16 7.71 6.02
CA PRO A 471 -11.40 8.71 5.29
C PRO A 471 -10.18 8.07 4.63
N GLN A 472 -10.28 7.65 3.37
CA GLN A 472 -9.16 7.13 2.58
C GLN A 472 -8.56 8.20 1.66
N GLN A 473 -9.33 9.24 1.34
CA GLN A 473 -8.85 10.39 0.57
C GLN A 473 -9.44 11.69 1.08
N LEU A 474 -8.66 12.76 1.00
CA LEU A 474 -9.03 14.08 1.47
C LEU A 474 -8.67 15.12 0.42
N ALA A 475 -9.53 16.15 0.28
CA ALA A 475 -9.20 17.35 -0.49
C ALA A 475 -9.81 18.59 0.17
N LEU A 476 -8.99 19.61 0.43
CA LEU A 476 -9.43 20.86 1.06
C LEU A 476 -9.79 21.90 0.00
N ALA A 477 -10.97 22.52 0.14
CA ALA A 477 -11.39 23.55 -0.79
C ALA A 477 -10.44 24.76 -0.76
N PRO A 478 -10.11 25.38 -1.91
CA PRO A 478 -9.23 26.55 -1.97
C PRO A 478 -9.74 27.75 -1.16
N ASP A 479 -11.07 27.89 -1.03
CA ASP A 479 -11.70 28.94 -0.22
C ASP A 479 -11.73 28.64 1.29
N GLY A 480 -11.31 27.43 1.69
CA GLY A 480 -11.27 26.96 3.07
C GLY A 480 -12.63 26.71 3.71
N SER A 481 -13.72 26.69 2.95
CA SER A 481 -15.08 26.59 3.48
C SER A 481 -15.61 25.16 3.60
N TRP A 482 -14.96 24.18 2.96
CA TRP A 482 -15.34 22.76 3.01
C TRP A 482 -14.17 21.83 2.72
N ILE A 483 -14.37 20.55 3.02
CA ILE A 483 -13.45 19.44 2.74
C ILE A 483 -14.23 18.29 2.06
N ALA A 484 -13.62 17.64 1.09
CA ALA A 484 -14.09 16.36 0.55
C ALA A 484 -13.40 15.21 1.30
N VAL A 485 -14.19 14.23 1.72
CA VAL A 485 -13.72 13.01 2.41
C VAL A 485 -14.21 11.81 1.61
N GLY A 486 -13.30 11.15 0.91
CA GLY A 486 -13.54 9.97 0.10
C GLY A 486 -13.25 8.68 0.86
N GLY A 487 -14.10 7.68 0.65
CA GLY A 487 -13.92 6.33 1.17
C GLY A 487 -14.78 5.31 0.44
N PRO A 488 -14.81 4.05 0.91
CA PRO A 488 -15.60 2.98 0.30
C PRO A 488 -17.10 3.31 0.25
N GLU A 489 -17.60 4.07 1.22
CA GLU A 489 -19.01 4.49 1.33
C GLU A 489 -19.40 5.60 0.35
N GLY A 490 -18.43 6.20 -0.36
CA GLY A 490 -18.59 7.30 -1.28
C GLY A 490 -17.79 8.53 -0.84
N THR A 491 -18.08 9.69 -1.44
CA THR A 491 -17.41 10.95 -1.09
C THR A 491 -18.37 11.90 -0.38
N PHE A 492 -18.01 12.32 0.83
CA PHE A 492 -18.77 13.27 1.63
C PHE A 492 -18.14 14.65 1.57
N ILE A 493 -18.97 15.67 1.34
CA ILE A 493 -18.55 17.07 1.39
C ILE A 493 -18.99 17.64 2.73
N LEU A 494 -18.03 18.06 3.54
CA LEU A 494 -18.25 18.55 4.90
C LEU A 494 -17.88 20.03 5.00
N SER A 495 -18.70 20.84 5.66
CA SER A 495 -18.42 22.25 5.90
C SER A 495 -17.28 22.42 6.90
N LEU A 496 -16.39 23.39 6.68
CA LEU A 496 -15.42 23.82 7.68
C LEU A 496 -15.91 25.08 8.41
N PRO A 497 -15.67 25.21 9.73
CA PRO A 497 -14.97 24.27 10.62
C PRO A 497 -15.91 23.33 11.37
N ASP A 498 -17.20 23.24 11.01
CA ASP A 498 -18.23 22.57 11.83
C ASP A 498 -18.48 21.09 11.47
N GLY A 499 -17.94 20.60 10.35
CA GLY A 499 -18.07 19.20 9.91
C GLY A 499 -19.44 18.80 9.38
N ASN A 500 -20.38 19.74 9.21
CA ASN A 500 -21.72 19.41 8.74
C ASN A 500 -21.70 18.95 7.27
N THR A 501 -22.42 17.86 6.97
CA THR A 501 -22.55 17.37 5.60
C THR A 501 -23.29 18.39 4.71
N LEU A 502 -22.59 18.89 3.69
CA LEU A 502 -23.13 19.76 2.64
C LEU A 502 -23.71 18.94 1.49
N ALA A 503 -23.03 17.86 1.11
CA ALA A 503 -23.43 16.94 0.05
C ALA A 503 -22.79 15.55 0.22
N THR A 504 -23.35 14.57 -0.48
CA THR A 504 -22.79 13.22 -0.61
C THR A 504 -22.76 12.88 -2.09
N LEU A 505 -21.58 12.58 -2.62
CA LEU A 505 -21.35 12.16 -3.99
C LEU A 505 -21.29 10.62 -4.01
N PRO A 506 -22.07 9.93 -4.87
CA PRO A 506 -22.14 8.47 -4.91
C PRO A 506 -20.96 7.85 -5.68
N VAL A 507 -19.77 8.41 -5.50
CA VAL A 507 -18.51 7.97 -6.12
C VAL A 507 -17.53 7.69 -5.00
N SER A 508 -17.10 6.44 -4.92
CA SER A 508 -16.00 6.01 -4.07
C SER A 508 -14.72 6.12 -4.90
N PRO A 509 -13.77 6.97 -4.51
CA PRO A 509 -12.53 7.10 -5.24
C PRO A 509 -11.63 5.87 -5.03
N PHE A 510 -10.65 5.72 -5.91
CA PHE A 510 -9.64 4.67 -5.79
C PHE A 510 -8.83 4.87 -4.51
N PHE A 511 -8.52 3.81 -3.77
CA PHE A 511 -8.02 3.93 -2.39
C PHE A 511 -6.52 3.69 -2.21
N PHE A 512 -5.80 3.20 -3.22
CA PHE A 512 -4.34 3.11 -3.16
C PHE A 512 -3.71 4.42 -3.65
N GLY A 513 -2.98 5.10 -2.77
CA GLY A 513 -2.33 6.38 -3.06
C GLY A 513 -3.21 7.61 -2.78
N SER A 514 -2.56 8.78 -2.81
CA SER A 514 -3.04 10.03 -2.20
C SER A 514 -3.77 11.01 -3.13
N ASP A 515 -4.13 10.64 -4.37
CA ASP A 515 -4.56 11.61 -5.41
C ASP A 515 -5.85 11.26 -6.19
N GLY A 516 -6.78 10.52 -5.59
CA GLY A 516 -8.03 10.13 -6.27
C GLY A 516 -9.15 11.19 -6.22
N ILE A 517 -8.95 12.30 -5.51
CA ILE A 517 -9.84 13.48 -5.48
C ILE A 517 -9.00 14.74 -5.69
N ASP A 518 -9.44 15.62 -6.59
CA ASP A 518 -8.86 16.97 -6.70
C ASP A 518 -9.93 18.04 -6.96
N ILE A 519 -9.64 19.27 -6.53
CA ILE A 519 -10.53 20.44 -6.62
C ILE A 519 -9.88 21.44 -7.55
N SER A 520 -10.67 22.02 -8.47
CA SER A 520 -10.12 23.01 -9.40
C SER A 520 -9.55 24.22 -8.66
N PRO A 521 -8.50 24.89 -9.16
CA PRO A 521 -7.88 26.04 -8.49
C PRO A 521 -8.84 27.21 -8.21
N ASP A 522 -9.92 27.34 -8.97
CA ASP A 522 -10.97 28.34 -8.75
C ASP A 522 -12.07 27.88 -7.77
N GLY A 523 -11.98 26.65 -7.27
CA GLY A 523 -12.92 26.00 -6.36
C GLY A 523 -14.28 25.66 -6.97
N THR A 524 -14.45 25.79 -8.29
CA THR A 524 -15.77 25.63 -8.95
C THR A 524 -16.08 24.19 -9.34
N LEU A 525 -15.06 23.33 -9.41
CA LEU A 525 -15.20 21.92 -9.79
C LEU A 525 -14.46 21.01 -8.81
N ILE A 526 -14.97 19.78 -8.70
CA ILE A 526 -14.30 18.65 -8.04
C ILE A 526 -14.30 17.47 -8.99
N ALA A 527 -13.15 16.81 -9.13
CA ALA A 527 -12.96 15.63 -9.97
C ALA A 527 -12.60 14.45 -9.08
N LEU A 528 -13.20 13.30 -9.38
CA LEU A 528 -13.01 12.07 -8.63
C LEU A 528 -12.66 10.93 -9.59
N THR A 529 -11.71 10.11 -9.20
CA THR A 529 -11.59 8.76 -9.73
C THR A 529 -12.78 7.92 -9.26
N GLN A 530 -13.12 6.87 -10.00
CA GLN A 530 -14.16 5.93 -9.58
C GLN A 530 -13.54 4.54 -9.44
N ASN A 531 -13.57 4.01 -8.22
CA ASN A 531 -13.06 2.68 -7.90
C ASN A 531 -13.70 1.60 -8.80
N ASP A 532 -12.95 0.55 -9.12
CA ASP A 532 -13.31 -0.52 -10.08
C ASP A 532 -13.67 -0.04 -11.49
N SER A 533 -13.24 1.18 -11.87
CA SER A 533 -13.47 1.72 -13.21
C SER A 533 -12.35 2.66 -13.65
N SER A 534 -12.30 2.94 -14.95
CA SER A 534 -11.43 3.97 -15.53
C SER A 534 -12.13 5.33 -15.68
N ASN A 535 -13.26 5.51 -14.99
CA ASN A 535 -14.04 6.72 -15.09
C ASN A 535 -13.47 7.82 -14.20
N ILE A 536 -13.39 9.03 -14.76
CA ILE A 536 -13.26 10.27 -14.02
C ILE A 536 -14.62 10.95 -14.01
N VAL A 537 -15.13 11.29 -12.83
CA VAL A 537 -16.42 11.96 -12.64
C VAL A 537 -16.19 13.37 -12.12
N VAL A 538 -16.77 14.37 -12.78
CA VAL A 538 -16.58 15.79 -12.45
C VAL A 538 -17.91 16.40 -12.01
N TYR A 539 -17.91 17.13 -10.89
CA TYR A 539 -19.06 17.79 -10.31
C TYR A 539 -18.86 19.31 -10.23
N GLU A 540 -19.95 20.07 -10.34
CA GLU A 540 -19.99 21.50 -10.02
C GLU A 540 -20.10 21.69 -8.49
N THR A 541 -19.19 22.44 -7.86
CA THR A 541 -19.16 22.59 -6.39
C THR A 541 -20.29 23.47 -5.85
N ALA A 542 -20.86 24.35 -6.70
CA ALA A 542 -21.98 25.21 -6.30
C ALA A 542 -23.27 24.42 -6.01
N THR A 543 -23.44 23.26 -6.65
CA THR A 543 -24.66 22.43 -6.55
C THR A 543 -24.38 20.96 -6.25
N PHE A 544 -23.13 20.52 -6.28
CA PHE A 544 -22.69 19.13 -6.20
C PHE A 544 -23.43 18.23 -7.20
N SER A 545 -23.72 18.77 -8.39
CA SER A 545 -24.33 18.04 -9.48
C SER A 545 -23.27 17.61 -10.47
N GLU A 546 -23.37 16.37 -10.94
CA GLU A 546 -22.50 15.84 -11.99
C GLU A 546 -22.55 16.74 -13.22
N ARG A 547 -21.38 17.14 -13.69
CA ARG A 547 -21.19 17.95 -14.89
C ARG A 547 -20.98 17.04 -16.09
N PHE A 548 -20.05 16.09 -15.96
CA PHE A 548 -19.77 15.05 -16.95
C PHE A 548 -18.98 13.90 -16.30
N GLN A 549 -18.93 12.78 -17.01
CA GLN A 549 -18.06 11.64 -16.71
C GLN A 549 -17.28 11.26 -17.98
N VAL A 550 -16.04 10.81 -17.82
CA VAL A 550 -15.17 10.40 -18.93
C VAL A 550 -14.54 9.05 -18.62
N GLU A 551 -14.75 8.08 -19.49
CA GLU A 551 -14.07 6.78 -19.46
C GLU A 551 -12.72 6.93 -20.16
N THR A 552 -11.61 6.67 -19.46
CA THR A 552 -10.25 6.96 -19.94
C THR A 552 -9.58 5.74 -20.58
N LEU A 553 -9.69 4.58 -19.95
CA LEU A 553 -9.13 3.30 -20.39
C LEU A 553 -10.27 2.29 -20.49
N GLY A 554 -10.80 2.05 -21.68
CA GLY A 554 -12.03 1.24 -21.88
C GLY A 554 -11.89 -0.26 -21.62
N TYR A 555 -11.09 -0.69 -20.64
CA TYR A 555 -10.76 -2.09 -20.35
C TYR A 555 -10.89 -2.43 -18.85
N THR A 556 -10.73 -3.72 -18.51
CA THR A 556 -11.29 -4.43 -17.34
C THR A 556 -10.94 -3.86 -15.96
N ALA A 557 -11.64 -4.32 -14.90
CA ALA A 557 -11.58 -3.89 -13.50
C ALA A 557 -10.18 -3.72 -12.86
N TRP A 558 -9.13 -4.20 -13.50
CA TRP A 558 -7.73 -4.10 -13.07
C TRP A 558 -6.98 -2.89 -13.66
N ASP A 559 -7.58 -2.15 -14.61
CA ASP A 559 -7.02 -0.97 -15.29
C ASP A 559 -7.68 0.35 -14.81
N ALA A 560 -7.84 0.50 -13.49
CA ALA A 560 -8.52 1.67 -12.92
C ALA A 560 -7.71 2.96 -13.12
N ALA A 561 -8.43 4.08 -13.26
CA ALA A 561 -7.83 5.39 -13.14
C ALA A 561 -7.53 5.64 -11.66
N GLN A 562 -6.26 5.86 -11.32
CA GLN A 562 -5.80 5.90 -9.94
C GLN A 562 -5.59 7.31 -9.41
N THR A 563 -5.21 8.24 -10.27
CA THR A 563 -5.01 9.65 -9.90
C THR A 563 -5.84 10.58 -10.75
N VAL A 564 -6.15 11.74 -10.19
CA VAL A 564 -6.79 12.86 -10.88
C VAL A 564 -6.19 14.16 -10.38
N ARG A 565 -5.72 15.02 -11.28
CA ARG A 565 -5.24 16.37 -10.91
C ARG A 565 -5.71 17.42 -11.92
N PHE A 566 -6.17 18.56 -11.46
CA PHE A 566 -6.42 19.73 -12.27
C PHE A 566 -5.10 20.42 -12.64
N SER A 567 -5.05 20.97 -13.84
CA SER A 567 -3.97 21.88 -14.20
C SER A 567 -4.04 23.17 -13.37
N PRO A 568 -2.91 23.85 -13.10
CA PRO A 568 -2.88 25.11 -12.37
C PRO A 568 -3.78 26.23 -12.92
N ASP A 569 -4.10 26.19 -14.22
CA ASP A 569 -5.03 27.13 -14.86
C ASP A 569 -6.50 26.64 -14.90
N GLY A 570 -6.77 25.44 -14.39
CA GLY A 570 -8.09 24.81 -14.32
C GLY A 570 -8.66 24.36 -15.67
N THR A 571 -7.87 24.34 -16.75
CA THR A 571 -8.37 24.04 -18.10
C THR A 571 -8.28 22.56 -18.49
N LEU A 572 -7.40 21.81 -17.84
CA LEU A 572 -7.16 20.40 -18.10
C LEU A 572 -7.26 19.59 -16.80
N ILE A 573 -7.56 18.30 -16.95
CA ILE A 573 -7.40 17.27 -15.92
C ILE A 573 -6.39 16.24 -16.44
N THR A 574 -5.40 15.91 -15.62
CA THR A 574 -4.50 14.77 -15.79
C THR A 574 -5.04 13.58 -15.00
N THR A 575 -4.82 12.38 -15.54
CA THR A 575 -5.12 11.14 -14.82
C THR A 575 -4.19 10.03 -15.29
N THR A 576 -3.77 9.18 -14.37
CA THR A 576 -2.95 7.98 -14.62
C THR A 576 -3.75 6.73 -14.30
N GLY A 577 -3.46 5.63 -14.99
CA GLY A 577 -4.10 4.35 -14.74
C GLY A 577 -3.43 3.19 -15.48
N GLY A 578 -3.76 1.97 -15.08
CA GLY A 578 -3.21 0.74 -15.62
C GLY A 578 -3.27 -0.42 -14.63
N ALA A 579 -2.77 -1.59 -15.02
CA ALA A 579 -2.68 -2.76 -14.15
C ALA A 579 -1.35 -2.78 -13.39
N PHE A 580 -1.45 -2.78 -12.06
CA PHE A 580 -0.32 -3.02 -11.16
C PHE A 580 -0.04 -4.53 -11.13
N VAL A 581 1.19 -4.92 -11.46
CA VAL A 581 1.64 -6.32 -11.36
C VAL A 581 3.11 -6.28 -10.96
N ASP A 582 3.43 -6.89 -9.83
CA ASP A 582 4.82 -7.25 -9.50
C ASP A 582 5.28 -8.33 -10.49
N GLY A 583 5.88 -7.92 -11.60
CA GLY A 583 6.32 -8.82 -12.67
C GLY A 583 6.50 -8.13 -14.03
N PRO A 584 6.96 -8.88 -15.06
CA PRO A 584 7.00 -8.35 -16.43
C PRO A 584 5.60 -7.90 -16.88
N PRO A 585 5.49 -6.86 -17.73
CA PRO A 585 4.20 -6.32 -18.15
C PRO A 585 3.29 -7.44 -18.68
N ILE A 586 2.10 -7.60 -18.09
CA ILE A 586 1.12 -8.58 -18.61
C ILE A 586 0.80 -8.18 -20.05
N GLU A 587 0.96 -9.14 -20.96
CA GLU A 587 0.64 -8.98 -22.39
C GLU A 587 -0.84 -8.57 -22.54
N GLY A 588 -1.10 -7.28 -22.78
CA GLY A 588 -2.44 -6.70 -22.92
C GLY A 588 -2.83 -5.61 -21.91
N SER A 589 -2.07 -5.43 -20.83
CA SER A 589 -2.23 -4.29 -19.91
C SER A 589 -1.90 -2.96 -20.61
N GLN A 590 -2.71 -1.92 -20.38
CA GLN A 590 -2.52 -0.60 -21.00
C GLN A 590 -2.32 0.48 -19.96
N ASN A 591 -1.08 0.57 -19.46
CA ASN A 591 -0.62 1.68 -18.64
C ASN A 591 -0.66 2.97 -19.46
N ALA A 592 -1.29 4.02 -18.95
CA ALA A 592 -1.36 5.29 -19.67
C ALA A 592 -1.57 6.47 -18.74
N PHE A 593 -1.18 7.65 -19.25
CA PHE A 593 -1.67 8.91 -18.73
C PHE A 593 -2.55 9.60 -19.77
N THR A 594 -3.57 10.30 -19.29
CA THR A 594 -4.62 10.91 -20.10
C THR A 594 -4.80 12.37 -19.72
N LEU A 595 -5.04 13.22 -20.73
CA LEU A 595 -5.44 14.62 -20.55
C LEU A 595 -6.88 14.82 -21.01
N ILE A 596 -7.70 15.43 -20.15
CA ILE A 596 -9.11 15.70 -20.38
C ILE A 596 -9.31 17.21 -20.39
N ASP A 597 -10.03 17.74 -21.39
CA ASP A 597 -10.45 19.14 -21.41
C ASP A 597 -11.65 19.35 -20.47
N VAL A 598 -11.49 20.28 -19.52
CA VAL A 598 -12.48 20.56 -18.46
C VAL A 598 -13.76 21.18 -19.00
N ASN A 599 -13.70 21.90 -20.13
CA ASN A 599 -14.86 22.56 -20.70
C ASN A 599 -15.74 21.60 -21.50
N THR A 600 -15.12 20.68 -22.25
CA THR A 600 -15.83 19.75 -23.13
C THR A 600 -16.04 18.38 -22.51
N GLY A 601 -15.26 18.01 -21.49
CA GLY A 601 -15.25 16.66 -20.93
C GLY A 601 -14.73 15.63 -21.93
N THR A 602 -13.82 16.01 -22.83
CA THR A 602 -13.27 15.11 -23.84
C THR A 602 -11.80 14.87 -23.62
N ILE A 603 -11.36 13.64 -23.85
CA ILE A 603 -9.95 13.28 -23.91
C ILE A 603 -9.31 14.04 -25.08
N VAL A 604 -8.33 14.89 -24.78
CA VAL A 604 -7.56 15.65 -25.78
C VAL A 604 -6.21 15.02 -26.06
N TYR A 605 -5.71 14.20 -25.13
CA TYR A 605 -4.46 13.47 -25.29
C TYR A 605 -4.47 12.21 -24.44
N GLN A 606 -3.84 11.16 -24.93
CA GLN A 606 -3.62 9.92 -24.20
C GLN A 606 -2.33 9.29 -24.71
N GLN A 607 -1.45 8.90 -23.79
CA GLN A 607 -0.20 8.24 -24.12
C GLN A 607 -0.07 6.96 -23.30
N THR A 608 0.09 5.86 -24.02
CA THR A 608 0.43 4.56 -23.43
C THR A 608 1.89 4.58 -22.99
N SER A 609 2.15 3.98 -21.84
CA SER A 609 3.46 3.84 -21.23
C SER A 609 3.78 2.36 -21.08
N THR A 610 5.06 2.01 -21.21
CA THR A 610 5.55 0.66 -20.84
C THR A 610 5.64 0.51 -19.32
N TYR A 611 5.83 1.62 -18.60
CA TYR A 611 5.89 1.68 -17.15
C TYR A 611 4.56 2.12 -16.57
N PHE A 612 4.23 1.64 -15.38
CA PHE A 612 3.05 2.07 -14.63
C PHE A 612 3.19 3.55 -14.21
N PRO A 613 2.34 4.48 -14.72
CA PRO A 613 2.38 5.87 -14.32
C PRO A 613 1.69 6.06 -12.97
N THR A 614 2.41 6.63 -12.01
CA THR A 614 1.90 6.83 -10.65
C THR A 614 1.14 8.15 -10.54
N LEU A 615 1.70 9.25 -11.05
CA LEU A 615 1.06 10.57 -11.06
C LEU A 615 1.45 11.37 -12.31
N ALA A 616 0.57 12.27 -12.75
CA ALA A 616 0.85 13.22 -13.81
C ALA A 616 0.37 14.62 -13.41
N VAL A 617 1.25 15.62 -13.41
CA VAL A 617 0.97 16.97 -12.92
C VAL A 617 1.63 18.05 -13.77
N PHE A 618 0.93 19.17 -13.96
CA PHE A 618 1.46 20.31 -14.69
C PHE A 618 2.26 21.24 -13.77
N THR A 619 3.36 21.75 -14.30
CA THR A 619 4.02 22.95 -13.77
C THR A 619 3.10 24.17 -13.85
N SER A 620 3.31 25.13 -12.95
CA SER A 620 2.50 26.35 -12.81
C SER A 620 2.38 27.20 -14.08
N ASP A 621 3.41 27.17 -14.93
CA ASP A 621 3.46 27.96 -16.14
C ASP A 621 2.79 27.26 -17.34
N MET A 622 2.23 26.06 -17.10
CA MET A 622 1.57 25.19 -18.08
C MET A 622 2.49 24.74 -19.23
N ARG A 623 3.82 24.85 -19.09
CA ARG A 623 4.78 24.49 -20.15
C ARG A 623 5.37 23.11 -20.00
N THR A 624 5.28 22.53 -18.82
CA THR A 624 5.83 21.21 -18.55
C THR A 624 4.81 20.35 -17.82
N LEU A 625 4.57 19.16 -18.36
CA LEU A 625 3.84 18.09 -17.71
C LEU A 625 4.87 17.11 -17.15
N VAL A 626 4.84 16.88 -15.84
CA VAL A 626 5.69 15.93 -15.14
C VAL A 626 4.89 14.66 -14.96
N VAL A 627 5.42 13.53 -15.40
CA VAL A 627 4.79 12.21 -15.24
C VAL A 627 5.75 11.30 -14.51
N GLY A 628 5.37 10.83 -13.35
CA GLY A 628 6.14 9.86 -12.60
C GLY A 628 5.68 8.43 -12.87
N THR A 629 6.61 7.53 -12.63
CA THR A 629 6.47 6.08 -12.65
C THR A 629 7.32 5.57 -11.49
N TYR A 630 7.17 4.30 -11.11
CA TYR A 630 8.01 3.72 -10.06
C TYR A 630 9.52 3.87 -10.28
N ASN A 631 9.98 3.98 -11.53
CA ASN A 631 11.39 3.99 -11.88
C ASN A 631 11.92 5.34 -12.42
N LEU A 632 11.03 6.18 -12.94
CA LEU A 632 11.39 7.35 -13.75
C LEU A 632 10.42 8.50 -13.50
N ILE A 633 10.96 9.71 -13.44
CA ILE A 633 10.18 10.94 -13.62
C ILE A 633 10.49 11.52 -15.00
N MET A 634 9.45 11.65 -15.82
CA MET A 634 9.52 12.11 -17.20
C MET A 634 8.98 13.53 -17.32
N PHE A 635 9.68 14.38 -18.07
CA PHE A 635 9.27 15.77 -18.33
C PHE A 635 8.80 15.91 -19.78
N TYR A 636 7.54 16.30 -19.98
CA TYR A 636 6.96 16.56 -21.29
C TYR A 636 6.76 18.05 -21.50
N GLY A 637 7.26 18.58 -22.60
CA GLY A 637 7.03 19.95 -23.02
C GLY A 637 5.62 20.13 -23.57
N VAL A 638 4.85 21.02 -22.97
CA VAL A 638 3.47 21.35 -23.31
C VAL A 638 3.50 22.68 -24.09
N ARG A 639 2.80 22.73 -25.23
CA ARG A 639 2.77 23.91 -26.11
C ARG A 639 1.39 24.26 -26.62
#